data_AF-A0A060WN83-F1
#
_entry.id   AF-A0A060WN83-F1
#
_cell.length_a   1.000
_cell.length_b   1.000
_cell.length_c   1.000
_cell.angle_alpha   90.00
_cell.angle_beta   90.00
_cell.angle_gamma   90.00
#
_symmetry.space_group_name_H-M   'P 1'
#
loop_
_entity.id
_entity.type
_entity.pdbx_description
1 polymer ?
#
loop_
_entity_poly.entity_id
_entity_poly.type
_entity_poly.pdbx_seq_one_letter_code
_entity_poly.pdbx_strand_id
1 'polypeptide(L)'
;MSKLTGQKMYLCQVTRIDGTIDSPPCLKVSHRTFGTQNSNGDMVYCRLSMPVEFHTFFKTSPVMDMNGVHDEHESLKLKHRLQIKLTCHHYYYSVRVFAGQDPSCVWVGWVTPDYHYYSNHFNLSKNRTVTVTLGDERGRVHESVRRSNCYMVWGGDATSSGHSSSRSNVDLEIGCLIDLATGLVTFTVNGKELGTSYQVEPNTKLFPAVFVRPTSPNLFQFELAKIKNTMPLSAAIFKSEHKNPVPQCPPRLDVQTINSVLWSRMPNTFLKVETARVSERHGWVVQCLEPLQMLAVHIPEENRCVDIMELSEQEDLRTFHYHTLKLYCAMCALGNTRVAHALCSHLDQSQLLYTIDNQYLSGMLREGFYNVLISVHLETAKEARLMMNNEFIIPVTAETRSIRLFSDATKHHSPPGVGLSTSLKPRLNFYPPCFISTKREQQLYSPQIPLDALKEKAITMLTEAVQGGGHHIRDPVGGSVEYQFVPILRLIGTLLTMGVLGSQDVHKILLLIDPNVFAEHHEEVATAVTEAAEKEGLTAAEEKAVEAGEEEAAKEAKQPIKGLLEKRLPEPVKRQMCELLHYFCDCELKHRIEAIVSFSDSFVSKLQYNQKFRYNELMLALNMSAAITAKKTKEFRSPPQEQINMLLNFSTGEDCPCPEDIQEELYAFHNELRLHCGIPMEEEEDDQDTSIKGRLLALVYKIKGQPLKTEEEPTEQEQQAPCKTITSTTMSEPAIT
;
A
#
# COMPACT_ATOMS: atom_id res chain seq x y z
N MET A 1 -14.32 15.74 -22.91
CA MET A 1 -15.21 15.21 -23.97
C MET A 1 -16.31 14.27 -23.43
N SER A 2 -16.74 14.41 -22.17
CA SER A 2 -17.67 13.47 -21.48
C SER A 2 -19.17 13.71 -21.72
N LYS A 3 -19.57 14.64 -22.61
CA LYS A 3 -20.97 15.05 -22.76
C LYS A 3 -21.76 14.32 -23.87
N LEU A 4 -21.13 13.54 -24.73
CA LEU A 4 -21.79 12.97 -25.93
C LEU A 4 -22.41 11.58 -25.75
N THR A 5 -22.08 10.83 -24.69
CA THR A 5 -22.65 9.50 -24.40
C THR A 5 -23.75 9.51 -23.32
N GLY A 6 -23.96 10.64 -22.65
CA GLY A 6 -24.98 10.78 -21.59
C GLY A 6 -26.44 10.73 -22.06
N GLN A 7 -26.73 10.73 -23.37
CA GLN A 7 -28.11 10.82 -23.86
C GLN A 7 -28.93 9.52 -23.75
N LYS A 8 -28.32 8.33 -23.63
CA LYS A 8 -29.08 7.07 -23.55
C LYS A 8 -29.60 6.71 -22.16
N MET A 9 -29.04 7.31 -21.10
CA MET A 9 -29.40 6.99 -19.70
C MET A 9 -30.74 7.61 -19.23
N TYR A 10 -31.41 8.40 -20.07
CA TYR A 10 -32.63 9.14 -19.68
C TYR A 10 -33.94 8.56 -20.24
N LEU A 11 -33.93 7.38 -20.87
CA LEU A 11 -35.13 6.78 -21.47
C LEU A 11 -36.09 6.17 -20.43
N CYS A 12 -35.56 5.52 -19.39
CA CYS A 12 -36.37 4.84 -18.36
C CYS A 12 -36.30 5.55 -17.00
N GLN A 13 -37.42 5.54 -16.28
CA GLN A 13 -37.52 5.99 -14.89
C GLN A 13 -37.95 4.82 -14.02
N VAL A 14 -37.29 4.68 -12.87
CA VAL A 14 -37.63 3.69 -11.86
C VAL A 14 -38.22 4.42 -10.66
N THR A 15 -39.40 3.99 -10.21
CA THR A 15 -40.04 4.50 -8.99
C THR A 15 -40.15 3.36 -8.01
N ARG A 16 -39.51 3.52 -6.84
CA ARG A 16 -39.67 2.61 -5.70
C ARG A 16 -40.96 2.97 -4.97
N ILE A 17 -41.80 1.97 -4.74
CA ILE A 17 -43.09 2.11 -4.06
C ILE A 17 -43.04 1.22 -2.82
N ASP A 18 -43.28 1.83 -1.67
CA ASP A 18 -43.30 1.12 -0.39
C ASP A 18 -44.49 0.17 -0.30
N GLY A 19 -44.31 -0.92 0.45
CA GLY A 19 -45.37 -1.88 0.69
C GLY A 19 -46.47 -1.30 1.57
N THR A 20 -47.72 -1.56 1.22
CA THR A 20 -48.89 -1.29 2.06
C THR A 20 -49.49 -2.60 2.57
N ILE A 21 -50.55 -2.52 3.37
CA ILE A 21 -51.29 -3.72 3.83
C ILE A 21 -51.82 -4.52 2.62
N ASP A 22 -52.20 -3.82 1.54
CA ASP A 22 -52.85 -4.40 0.37
C ASP A 22 -51.90 -4.66 -0.81
N SER A 23 -50.67 -4.12 -0.79
CA SER A 23 -49.72 -4.23 -1.90
C SER A 23 -48.27 -4.45 -1.44
N PRO A 24 -47.54 -5.38 -2.06
CA PRO A 24 -46.13 -5.62 -1.73
C PRO A 24 -45.26 -4.45 -2.19
N PRO A 25 -44.07 -4.27 -1.59
CA PRO A 25 -43.12 -3.28 -2.08
C PRO A 25 -42.67 -3.63 -3.49
N CYS A 26 -42.53 -2.61 -4.34
CA CYS A 26 -42.30 -2.82 -5.77
C CYS A 26 -41.41 -1.75 -6.42
N LEU A 27 -40.83 -2.10 -7.56
CA LEU A 27 -40.04 -1.21 -8.41
C LEU A 27 -40.76 -1.06 -9.75
N LYS A 28 -41.41 0.09 -9.94
CA LYS A 28 -42.13 0.42 -11.18
C LYS A 28 -41.18 1.02 -12.20
N VAL A 29 -41.21 0.51 -13.44
CA VAL A 29 -40.41 1.02 -14.56
C VAL A 29 -41.31 1.69 -15.58
N SER A 30 -41.04 2.96 -15.89
CA SER A 30 -41.72 3.75 -16.90
C SER A 30 -40.74 4.31 -17.95
N HIS A 31 -41.25 4.64 -19.14
CA HIS A 31 -40.49 5.25 -20.21
C HIS A 31 -40.77 6.75 -20.28
N ARG A 32 -39.76 7.58 -19.98
CA ARG A 32 -39.91 9.04 -19.81
C ARG A 32 -40.23 9.78 -21.09
N THR A 33 -39.60 9.39 -22.19
CA THR A 33 -39.68 10.12 -23.46
C THR A 33 -40.71 9.51 -24.43
N PHE A 34 -41.56 8.60 -23.96
CA PHE A 34 -42.49 7.87 -24.82
C PHE A 34 -43.43 8.85 -25.53
N GLY A 35 -43.53 8.77 -26.86
CA GLY A 35 -44.36 9.68 -27.66
C GLY A 35 -43.79 11.08 -27.91
N THR A 36 -42.56 11.37 -27.47
CA THR A 36 -41.85 12.63 -27.80
C THR A 36 -40.96 12.45 -29.04
N GLN A 37 -40.48 13.56 -29.62
CA GLN A 37 -39.54 13.54 -30.77
C GLN A 37 -38.23 12.79 -30.46
N ASN A 38 -37.88 12.65 -29.18
CA ASN A 38 -36.70 11.92 -28.70
C ASN A 38 -37.04 10.50 -28.18
N SER A 39 -38.21 9.96 -28.53
CA SER A 39 -38.58 8.59 -28.17
C SER A 39 -37.73 7.59 -28.94
N ASN A 40 -37.08 6.68 -28.22
CA ASN A 40 -36.45 5.52 -28.81
C ASN A 40 -37.28 4.27 -28.49
N GLY A 41 -37.73 3.57 -29.53
CA GLY A 41 -38.50 2.32 -29.41
C GLY A 41 -37.64 1.06 -29.29
N ASP A 42 -36.33 1.22 -29.10
CA ASP A 42 -35.39 0.12 -28.94
C ASP A 42 -35.74 -0.79 -27.75
N MET A 43 -35.29 -2.04 -27.85
CA MET A 43 -35.43 -3.02 -26.78
C MET A 43 -34.68 -2.57 -25.52
N VAL A 44 -35.37 -2.60 -24.38
CA VAL A 44 -34.82 -2.29 -23.06
C VAL A 44 -34.59 -3.61 -22.32
N TYR A 45 -33.37 -3.80 -21.83
CA TYR A 45 -32.98 -4.96 -21.04
C TYR A 45 -32.80 -4.52 -19.59
N CYS A 46 -33.73 -4.89 -18.71
CA CYS A 46 -33.68 -4.56 -17.29
C CYS A 46 -33.28 -5.78 -16.47
N ARG A 47 -32.41 -5.60 -15.47
CA ARG A 47 -32.11 -6.61 -14.44
C ARG A 47 -32.11 -5.97 -13.05
N LEU A 48 -32.37 -6.75 -12.00
CA LEU A 48 -32.10 -6.31 -10.64
C LEU A 48 -30.58 -6.33 -10.35
N SER A 49 -30.12 -5.44 -9.46
CA SER A 49 -28.69 -5.25 -9.14
C SER A 49 -28.07 -6.42 -8.36
N MET A 50 -28.87 -7.26 -7.71
CA MET A 50 -28.38 -8.31 -6.81
C MET A 50 -28.78 -9.71 -7.30
N PRO A 51 -27.86 -10.69 -7.28
CA PRO A 51 -28.16 -12.06 -7.69
C PRO A 51 -28.81 -12.87 -6.56
N VAL A 52 -29.41 -13.99 -6.96
CA VAL A 52 -29.69 -15.13 -6.09
C VAL A 52 -28.70 -16.24 -6.41
N GLU A 53 -28.10 -16.82 -5.37
CA GLU A 53 -27.09 -17.88 -5.49
C GLU A 53 -27.70 -19.23 -5.11
N PHE A 54 -27.57 -20.21 -6.00
CA PHE A 54 -27.97 -21.58 -5.73
C PHE A 54 -27.02 -22.24 -4.73
N HIS A 55 -27.51 -23.24 -3.99
CA HIS A 55 -26.65 -24.00 -3.08
C HIS A 55 -25.48 -24.64 -3.84
N THR A 56 -24.34 -24.77 -3.16
CA THR A 56 -23.11 -25.37 -3.72
C THR A 56 -23.31 -26.81 -4.18
N PHE A 57 -24.24 -27.52 -3.56
CA PHE A 57 -24.65 -28.86 -3.95
C PHE A 57 -26.18 -28.96 -3.86
N PHE A 58 -26.80 -29.57 -4.87
CA PHE A 58 -28.20 -29.95 -4.77
C PHE A 58 -28.37 -31.21 -3.95
N LYS A 59 -29.56 -31.33 -3.35
CA LYS A 59 -29.96 -32.59 -2.72
C LYS A 59 -30.31 -33.56 -3.84
N THR A 60 -29.38 -34.45 -4.21
CA THR A 60 -29.76 -35.65 -4.94
C THR A 60 -30.61 -36.50 -4.00
N SER A 61 -31.88 -36.70 -4.35
CA SER A 61 -32.62 -37.84 -3.79
C SER A 61 -31.88 -39.09 -4.26
N PRO A 62 -31.40 -39.97 -3.37
CA PRO A 62 -30.83 -41.22 -3.81
C PRO A 62 -31.96 -42.01 -4.46
N VAL A 63 -31.86 -42.18 -5.78
CA VAL A 63 -32.52 -43.32 -6.43
C VAL A 63 -31.97 -44.56 -5.73
N MET A 64 -32.86 -45.48 -5.37
CA MET A 64 -32.54 -46.71 -4.66
C MET A 64 -31.53 -47.54 -5.47
N ASP A 65 -30.24 -47.37 -5.23
CA ASP A 65 -29.24 -48.37 -5.59
C ASP A 65 -29.04 -49.30 -4.38
N MET A 66 -29.70 -50.46 -4.49
CA MET A 66 -29.33 -51.65 -3.76
C MET A 66 -27.92 -52.07 -4.22
N ASN A 67 -26.89 -51.64 -3.48
CA ASN A 67 -25.73 -52.45 -3.10
C ASN A 67 -24.72 -51.56 -2.35
N GLY A 68 -24.46 -51.91 -1.10
CA GLY A 68 -23.59 -51.12 -0.22
C GLY A 68 -22.11 -51.37 -0.45
N VAL A 69 -21.30 -50.32 -0.27
CA VAL A 69 -19.97 -50.35 0.36
C VAL A 69 -19.77 -48.98 1.04
N HIS A 70 -19.21 -49.02 2.25
CA HIS A 70 -18.97 -47.89 3.17
C HIS A 70 -17.88 -46.93 2.64
N ASP A 71 -17.97 -45.63 2.97
CA ASP A 71 -16.75 -44.83 3.16
C ASP A 71 -16.94 -43.71 4.19
N GLU A 72 -16.01 -43.64 5.14
CA GLU A 72 -16.04 -42.78 6.32
C GLU A 72 -15.65 -41.33 5.98
N HIS A 73 -16.64 -40.46 5.77
CA HIS A 73 -16.42 -39.01 5.66
C HIS A 73 -17.56 -38.21 6.36
N GLU A 74 -17.95 -38.62 7.58
CA GLU A 74 -19.10 -38.05 8.30
C GLU A 74 -18.80 -36.95 9.34
N SER A 75 -17.55 -36.59 9.61
CA SER A 75 -17.22 -35.63 10.68
C SER A 75 -17.43 -34.14 10.32
N LEU A 76 -17.41 -33.76 9.03
CA LEU A 76 -17.70 -32.39 8.56
C LEU A 76 -19.18 -32.17 8.20
N LYS A 77 -19.95 -33.24 7.96
CA LYS A 77 -21.37 -33.17 7.59
C LYS A 77 -22.30 -32.92 8.77
N LEU A 78 -21.87 -33.21 10.00
CA LEU A 78 -22.75 -33.14 11.18
C LEU A 78 -23.10 -31.70 11.60
N LYS A 79 -22.18 -30.74 11.46
CA LYS A 79 -22.45 -29.32 11.76
C LYS A 79 -23.39 -28.68 10.74
N HIS A 80 -23.30 -29.08 9.47
CA HIS A 80 -24.23 -28.62 8.43
C HIS A 80 -25.62 -29.29 8.53
N ARG A 81 -25.69 -30.54 9.00
CA ARG A 81 -26.96 -31.28 9.15
C ARG A 81 -27.89 -30.74 10.24
N LEU A 82 -27.37 -30.11 11.29
CA LEU A 82 -28.18 -29.63 12.43
C LEU A 82 -28.82 -28.25 12.22
N GLN A 83 -28.38 -27.46 11.23
CA GLN A 83 -28.89 -26.09 11.02
C GLN A 83 -29.94 -25.98 9.89
N ILE A 84 -30.15 -27.03 9.10
CA ILE A 84 -30.92 -27.00 7.83
C ILE A 84 -32.38 -27.48 7.98
N LYS A 85 -32.79 -28.02 9.13
CA LYS A 85 -34.09 -28.70 9.30
C LYS A 85 -35.36 -27.83 9.25
N LEU A 86 -35.30 -26.53 8.99
CA LEU A 86 -36.49 -25.63 9.01
C LEU A 86 -36.53 -24.52 7.95
N THR A 87 -35.74 -24.59 6.87
CA THR A 87 -35.69 -23.51 5.86
C THR A 87 -36.46 -23.86 4.60
N CYS A 88 -37.45 -23.05 4.22
CA CYS A 88 -38.07 -23.10 2.91
C CYS A 88 -37.04 -22.61 1.87
N HIS A 89 -36.81 -23.39 0.82
CA HIS A 89 -35.86 -23.07 -0.26
C HIS A 89 -36.52 -22.49 -1.52
N HIS A 90 -37.84 -22.25 -1.46
CA HIS A 90 -38.63 -21.74 -2.56
C HIS A 90 -38.80 -20.23 -2.42
N TYR A 91 -38.43 -19.48 -3.45
CA TYR A 91 -38.53 -18.03 -3.47
C TYR A 91 -39.37 -17.55 -4.64
N TYR A 92 -40.15 -16.50 -4.41
CA TYR A 92 -41.06 -15.94 -5.39
C TYR A 92 -40.81 -14.45 -5.61
N TYR A 93 -40.92 -14.03 -6.87
CA TYR A 93 -41.21 -12.64 -7.26
C TYR A 93 -42.15 -12.65 -8.46
N SER A 94 -42.87 -11.56 -8.68
CA SER A 94 -43.68 -11.39 -9.88
C SER A 94 -43.36 -10.11 -10.62
N VAL A 95 -43.72 -10.09 -11.90
CA VAL A 95 -43.64 -8.91 -12.75
C VAL A 95 -45.04 -8.62 -13.27
N ARG A 96 -45.56 -7.45 -12.91
CA ARG A 96 -46.82 -6.93 -13.44
C ARG A 96 -46.54 -6.11 -14.69
N VAL A 97 -47.00 -6.58 -15.83
CA VAL A 97 -46.97 -5.86 -17.11
C VAL A 97 -48.27 -5.06 -17.22
N PHE A 98 -48.18 -3.75 -17.40
CA PHE A 98 -49.36 -2.88 -17.44
C PHE A 98 -50.17 -3.10 -18.73
N ALA A 99 -51.48 -2.95 -18.68
CA ALA A 99 -52.39 -3.17 -19.81
C ALA A 99 -52.06 -2.39 -21.10
N GLY A 100 -51.36 -1.26 -20.99
CA GLY A 100 -50.89 -0.49 -22.16
C GLY A 100 -49.68 -1.10 -22.87
N GLN A 101 -48.93 -1.97 -22.19
CA GLN A 101 -47.73 -2.60 -22.70
C GLN A 101 -48.10 -3.92 -23.38
N ASP A 102 -47.72 -4.08 -24.65
CA ASP A 102 -48.02 -5.30 -25.41
C ASP A 102 -47.23 -6.49 -24.84
N PRO A 103 -47.90 -7.53 -24.30
CA PRO A 103 -47.23 -8.70 -23.73
C PRO A 103 -46.38 -9.48 -24.74
N SER A 104 -46.70 -9.41 -26.04
CA SER A 104 -45.92 -10.08 -27.09
C SER A 104 -44.50 -9.52 -27.24
N CYS A 105 -44.26 -8.34 -26.65
CA CYS A 105 -42.98 -7.65 -26.66
C CYS A 105 -42.24 -7.72 -25.31
N VAL A 106 -42.67 -8.59 -24.40
CA VAL A 106 -42.12 -8.73 -23.05
C VAL A 106 -41.60 -10.15 -22.82
N TRP A 107 -40.41 -10.26 -22.23
CA TRP A 107 -39.82 -11.49 -21.73
C TRP A 107 -39.46 -11.32 -20.26
N VAL A 108 -39.89 -12.27 -19.43
CA VAL A 108 -39.69 -12.22 -17.97
C VAL A 108 -38.96 -13.48 -17.52
N GLY A 109 -37.98 -13.31 -16.64
CA GLY A 109 -37.36 -14.44 -15.94
C GLY A 109 -35.99 -14.08 -15.40
N TRP A 110 -35.02 -14.95 -15.62
CA TRP A 110 -33.70 -14.86 -15.01
C TRP A 110 -32.57 -14.83 -16.05
N VAL A 111 -31.46 -14.19 -15.71
CA VAL A 111 -30.23 -14.17 -16.51
C VAL A 111 -29.02 -14.50 -15.66
N THR A 112 -28.01 -15.11 -16.29
CA THR A 112 -26.69 -15.29 -15.67
C THR A 112 -25.90 -13.98 -15.74
N PRO A 113 -24.87 -13.79 -14.88
CA PRO A 113 -23.94 -12.66 -15.00
C PRO A 113 -23.25 -12.58 -16.37
N ASP A 114 -23.05 -13.72 -17.05
CA ASP A 114 -22.36 -13.82 -18.34
C ASP A 114 -23.22 -13.41 -19.55
N TYR A 115 -24.38 -12.78 -19.34
CA TYR A 115 -25.22 -12.28 -20.42
C TYR A 115 -24.73 -10.90 -20.89
N HIS A 116 -24.09 -10.87 -22.07
CA HIS A 116 -23.55 -9.65 -22.69
C HIS A 116 -24.14 -9.35 -24.08
N TYR A 117 -25.21 -10.03 -24.47
CA TYR A 117 -25.81 -9.84 -25.81
C TYR A 117 -26.81 -8.69 -25.81
N TYR A 118 -26.57 -7.72 -26.68
CA TYR A 118 -27.50 -6.62 -26.96
C TYR A 118 -28.02 -6.71 -28.40
N SER A 119 -29.34 -6.61 -28.56
CA SER A 119 -30.00 -6.63 -29.87
C SER A 119 -31.31 -5.84 -29.81
N ASN A 120 -31.69 -5.17 -30.90
CA ASN A 120 -32.98 -4.48 -31.00
C ASN A 120 -34.15 -5.48 -31.21
N HIS A 121 -33.84 -6.72 -31.57
CA HIS A 121 -34.81 -7.80 -31.79
C HIS A 121 -34.40 -9.05 -31.00
N PHE A 122 -34.68 -9.04 -29.70
CA PHE A 122 -34.50 -10.21 -28.85
C PHE A 122 -35.47 -11.33 -29.25
N ASN A 123 -34.96 -12.56 -29.30
CA ASN A 123 -35.75 -13.76 -29.46
C ASN A 123 -35.07 -14.89 -28.69
N LEU A 124 -35.84 -15.57 -27.82
CA LEU A 124 -35.33 -16.64 -26.97
C LEU A 124 -34.73 -17.81 -27.78
N SER A 125 -35.26 -18.10 -28.98
CA SER A 125 -34.73 -19.14 -29.87
C SER A 125 -33.32 -18.85 -30.40
N LYS A 126 -32.92 -17.58 -30.46
CA LYS A 126 -31.57 -17.17 -30.87
C LYS A 126 -30.58 -17.18 -29.71
N ASN A 127 -31.04 -17.47 -28.49
CA ASN A 127 -30.16 -17.51 -27.33
C ASN A 127 -29.26 -18.75 -27.36
N ARG A 128 -27.99 -18.56 -27.01
CA ARG A 128 -27.02 -19.66 -27.01
C ARG A 128 -27.34 -20.63 -25.86
N THR A 129 -27.63 -21.87 -26.23
CA THR A 129 -27.80 -22.99 -25.30
C THR A 129 -26.74 -24.03 -25.62
N VAL A 130 -26.07 -24.56 -24.59
CA VAL A 130 -25.11 -25.66 -24.72
C VAL A 130 -25.63 -26.84 -23.92
N THR A 131 -25.66 -28.03 -24.52
CA THR A 131 -25.96 -29.28 -23.81
C THR A 131 -24.68 -30.07 -23.69
N VAL A 132 -24.27 -30.35 -22.45
CA VAL A 132 -23.11 -31.17 -22.12
C VAL A 132 -23.59 -32.56 -21.76
N THR A 133 -23.16 -33.57 -22.50
CA THR A 133 -23.54 -34.96 -22.28
C THR A 133 -22.31 -35.77 -21.89
N LEU A 134 -22.30 -36.29 -20.66
CA LEU A 134 -21.26 -37.16 -20.13
C LEU A 134 -21.61 -38.60 -20.51
N GLY A 135 -20.76 -39.20 -21.36
CA GLY A 135 -20.87 -40.59 -21.79
C GLY A 135 -19.89 -41.51 -21.08
N ASP A 136 -20.22 -42.80 -21.00
CA ASP A 136 -19.25 -43.83 -20.63
C ASP A 136 -18.37 -44.24 -21.83
N GLU A 137 -17.34 -45.06 -21.60
CA GLU A 137 -16.45 -45.59 -22.65
C GLU A 137 -17.19 -46.40 -23.74
N ARG A 138 -18.45 -46.77 -23.49
CA ARG A 138 -19.32 -47.51 -24.41
C ARG A 138 -20.29 -46.58 -25.16
N GLY A 139 -20.20 -45.26 -24.97
CA GLY A 139 -21.04 -44.26 -25.60
C GLY A 139 -22.46 -44.14 -25.02
N ARG A 140 -22.74 -44.74 -23.85
CA ARG A 140 -24.02 -44.58 -23.15
C ARG A 140 -24.01 -43.28 -22.34
N VAL A 141 -25.13 -42.57 -22.37
CA VAL A 141 -25.30 -41.33 -21.62
C VAL A 141 -25.45 -41.64 -20.13
N HIS A 142 -24.53 -41.14 -19.31
CA HIS A 142 -24.62 -41.18 -17.85
C HIS A 142 -25.36 -39.96 -17.32
N GLU A 143 -25.00 -38.78 -17.83
CA GLU A 143 -25.57 -37.50 -17.40
C GLU A 143 -25.66 -36.54 -18.59
N SER A 144 -26.71 -35.72 -18.64
CA SER A 144 -26.85 -34.68 -19.66
C SER A 144 -27.38 -33.41 -19.03
N VAL A 145 -26.61 -32.33 -19.12
CA VAL A 145 -26.92 -31.04 -18.50
C VAL A 145 -27.02 -29.96 -19.56
N ARG A 146 -28.09 -29.16 -19.50
CA ARG A 146 -28.36 -28.05 -20.42
C ARG A 146 -28.02 -26.73 -19.75
N ARG A 147 -27.13 -25.94 -20.35
CA ARG A 147 -26.69 -24.61 -19.89
C ARG A 147 -27.20 -23.52 -20.82
N SER A 148 -27.69 -22.43 -20.24
CA SER A 148 -28.15 -21.23 -20.96
C SER A 148 -27.80 -19.97 -20.16
N ASN A 149 -27.65 -18.83 -20.84
CA ASN A 149 -27.45 -17.54 -20.17
C ASN A 149 -28.77 -16.82 -19.85
N CYS A 150 -29.89 -17.29 -20.40
CA CYS A 150 -31.22 -16.75 -20.10
C CYS A 150 -32.22 -17.88 -19.85
N TYR A 151 -33.02 -17.69 -18.82
CA TYR A 151 -34.08 -18.58 -18.36
C TYR A 151 -35.36 -17.73 -18.25
N MET A 152 -36.00 -17.49 -19.39
CA MET A 152 -37.13 -16.56 -19.51
C MET A 152 -38.33 -17.20 -20.18
N VAL A 153 -39.50 -16.61 -19.96
CA VAL A 153 -40.75 -16.93 -20.67
C VAL A 153 -41.18 -15.76 -21.54
N TRP A 154 -41.83 -16.05 -22.66
CA TRP A 154 -42.37 -15.04 -23.55
C TRP A 154 -43.79 -14.66 -23.10
N GLY A 155 -44.04 -13.37 -22.90
CA GLY A 155 -45.34 -12.87 -22.44
C GLY A 155 -46.48 -13.11 -23.44
N GLY A 156 -46.17 -13.35 -24.72
CA GLY A 156 -47.17 -13.71 -25.73
C GLY A 156 -47.75 -15.11 -25.56
N ASP A 157 -47.03 -16.05 -24.93
CA ASP A 157 -47.58 -17.40 -24.68
C ASP A 157 -48.79 -17.33 -23.73
N ALA A 158 -48.82 -16.34 -22.83
CA ALA A 158 -49.93 -16.06 -21.94
C ALA A 158 -51.24 -15.67 -22.65
N THR A 159 -51.15 -15.02 -23.81
CA THR A 159 -52.32 -14.53 -24.57
C THR A 159 -52.76 -15.49 -25.67
N SER A 160 -51.88 -16.39 -26.11
CA SER A 160 -52.14 -17.38 -27.17
C SER A 160 -53.13 -18.50 -26.80
N SER A 161 -53.37 -18.72 -25.50
CA SER A 161 -54.26 -19.77 -24.98
C SER A 161 -55.76 -19.45 -25.14
N GLY A 162 -56.11 -18.23 -25.58
CA GLY A 162 -57.48 -17.82 -25.88
C GLY A 162 -57.58 -17.30 -27.31
N HIS A 163 -58.55 -17.80 -28.09
CA HIS A 163 -58.80 -17.43 -29.50
C HIS A 163 -59.29 -15.99 -29.72
N SER A 164 -58.76 -14.99 -29.02
CA SER A 164 -59.08 -13.58 -29.25
C SER A 164 -57.81 -12.77 -29.49
N SER A 165 -57.55 -12.45 -30.75
CA SER A 165 -56.61 -11.41 -31.19
C SER A 165 -57.14 -10.00 -30.87
N SER A 166 -57.57 -9.77 -29.64
CA SER A 166 -58.04 -8.49 -29.12
C SER A 166 -57.12 -8.08 -27.98
N ARG A 167 -56.62 -6.84 -28.01
CA ARG A 167 -55.82 -6.25 -26.93
C ARG A 167 -56.60 -6.35 -25.62
N SER A 168 -56.15 -7.19 -24.69
CA SER A 168 -56.74 -7.28 -23.36
C SER A 168 -56.36 -6.03 -22.55
N ASN A 169 -57.34 -5.24 -22.12
CA ASN A 169 -57.15 -4.07 -21.24
C ASN A 169 -56.84 -4.46 -19.77
N VAL A 170 -56.23 -5.63 -19.54
CA VAL A 170 -55.97 -6.17 -18.21
C VAL A 170 -54.47 -6.32 -18.03
N ASP A 171 -53.97 -5.94 -16.85
CA ASP A 171 -52.58 -6.16 -16.47
C ASP A 171 -52.26 -7.67 -16.49
N LEU A 172 -51.06 -8.01 -16.98
CA LEU A 172 -50.57 -9.38 -17.01
C LEU A 172 -49.57 -9.59 -15.86
N GLU A 173 -49.86 -10.50 -14.94
CA GLU A 173 -48.92 -10.89 -13.89
C GLU A 173 -48.15 -12.16 -14.30
N ILE A 174 -46.83 -12.07 -14.37
CA ILE A 174 -45.94 -13.22 -14.57
C ILE A 174 -45.17 -13.46 -13.27
N GLY A 175 -45.49 -14.56 -12.59
CA GLY A 175 -44.79 -15.03 -11.40
C GLY A 175 -43.60 -15.91 -11.75
N CYS A 176 -42.52 -15.78 -10.98
CA CYS A 176 -41.28 -16.54 -11.12
C CYS A 176 -40.99 -17.24 -9.79
N LEU A 177 -40.87 -18.57 -9.82
CA LEU A 177 -40.56 -19.40 -8.67
C LEU A 177 -39.20 -20.07 -8.86
N ILE A 178 -38.36 -20.03 -7.83
CA ILE A 178 -37.03 -20.63 -7.83
C ILE A 178 -36.85 -21.51 -6.59
N ASP A 179 -36.34 -22.74 -6.77
CA ASP A 179 -35.94 -23.63 -5.68
C ASP A 179 -34.42 -23.74 -5.62
N LEU A 180 -33.82 -23.12 -4.60
CA LEU A 180 -32.36 -23.07 -4.42
C LEU A 180 -31.71 -24.41 -4.07
N ALA A 181 -32.51 -25.38 -3.61
CA ALA A 181 -32.01 -26.70 -3.21
C ALA A 181 -32.02 -27.73 -4.36
N THR A 182 -32.88 -27.55 -5.35
CA THR A 182 -33.02 -28.48 -6.50
C THR A 182 -32.55 -27.87 -7.82
N GLY A 183 -32.44 -26.54 -7.94
CA GLY A 183 -32.06 -25.90 -9.19
C GLY A 183 -33.23 -25.62 -10.13
N LEU A 184 -34.47 -25.88 -9.72
CA LEU A 184 -35.64 -25.74 -10.58
C LEU A 184 -36.15 -24.28 -10.61
N VAL A 185 -36.38 -23.78 -11.82
CA VAL A 185 -37.01 -22.48 -12.09
C VAL A 185 -38.31 -22.71 -12.85
N THR A 186 -39.42 -22.26 -12.28
CA THR A 186 -40.77 -22.37 -12.88
C THR A 186 -41.46 -21.01 -12.95
N PHE A 187 -42.49 -20.92 -13.79
CA PHE A 187 -43.19 -19.66 -14.06
C PHE A 187 -44.70 -19.85 -13.93
N THR A 188 -45.38 -18.79 -13.51
CA THR A 188 -46.83 -18.73 -13.45
C THR A 188 -47.33 -17.49 -14.19
N VAL A 189 -48.53 -17.56 -14.75
CA VAL A 189 -49.23 -16.45 -15.40
C VAL A 189 -50.59 -16.30 -14.74
N ASN A 190 -50.85 -15.15 -14.13
CA ASN A 190 -52.08 -14.86 -13.38
C ASN A 190 -52.45 -16.01 -12.43
N GLY A 191 -51.46 -16.58 -11.75
CA GLY A 191 -51.61 -17.69 -10.80
C GLY A 191 -51.68 -19.11 -11.41
N LYS A 192 -51.66 -19.27 -12.73
CA LYS A 192 -51.61 -20.58 -13.41
C LYS A 192 -50.19 -20.95 -13.81
N GLU A 193 -49.76 -22.18 -13.56
CA GLU A 193 -48.42 -22.65 -13.92
C GLU A 193 -48.22 -22.77 -15.43
N LEU A 194 -47.08 -22.30 -15.93
CA LEU A 194 -46.65 -22.49 -17.31
C LEU A 194 -45.93 -23.84 -17.45
N GLY A 195 -46.08 -24.50 -18.60
CA GLY A 195 -45.38 -25.75 -18.91
C GLY A 195 -43.87 -25.59 -19.13
N THR A 196 -43.36 -24.35 -19.14
CA THR A 196 -41.94 -24.06 -19.31
C THR A 196 -41.24 -24.05 -17.95
N SER A 197 -40.28 -24.96 -17.75
CA SER A 197 -39.41 -25.00 -16.58
C SER A 197 -37.95 -25.14 -16.98
N TYR A 198 -37.04 -24.58 -16.20
CA TYR A 198 -35.60 -24.69 -16.42
C TYR A 198 -34.91 -25.37 -15.24
N GLN A 199 -33.95 -26.24 -15.56
CA GLN A 199 -33.03 -26.85 -14.60
C GLN A 199 -31.70 -26.10 -14.64
N VAL A 200 -31.29 -25.53 -13.52
CA VAL A 200 -30.05 -24.75 -13.35
C VAL A 200 -29.04 -25.58 -12.56
N GLU A 201 -27.74 -25.32 -12.72
CA GLU A 201 -26.67 -26.02 -11.99
C GLU A 201 -26.45 -25.46 -10.58
N PRO A 202 -25.90 -26.28 -9.65
CA PRO A 202 -25.47 -25.80 -8.34
C PRO A 202 -24.46 -24.66 -8.47
N ASN A 203 -24.35 -23.81 -7.44
CA ASN A 203 -23.39 -22.69 -7.39
C ASN A 203 -23.54 -21.66 -8.54
N THR A 204 -24.68 -21.65 -9.25
CA THR A 204 -24.98 -20.64 -10.26
C THR A 204 -25.57 -19.39 -9.60
N LYS A 205 -25.27 -18.21 -10.17
CA LYS A 205 -25.90 -16.94 -9.79
C LYS A 205 -26.90 -16.52 -10.85
N LEU A 206 -28.11 -16.17 -10.44
CA LEU A 206 -29.15 -15.66 -11.35
C LEU A 206 -29.65 -14.28 -10.91
N PHE A 207 -29.84 -13.41 -11.88
CA PHE A 207 -30.44 -12.09 -11.71
C PHE A 207 -31.87 -12.08 -12.26
N PRO A 208 -32.86 -11.61 -11.49
CA PRO A 208 -34.18 -11.32 -12.01
C PRO A 208 -34.10 -10.26 -13.11
N ALA A 209 -34.67 -10.55 -14.27
CA ALA A 209 -34.57 -9.70 -15.46
C ALA A 209 -35.87 -9.68 -16.27
N VAL A 210 -36.09 -8.55 -16.94
CA VAL A 210 -37.22 -8.30 -17.83
C VAL A 210 -36.68 -7.62 -19.07
N PHE A 211 -36.91 -8.22 -20.24
CA PHE A 211 -36.59 -7.61 -21.52
C PHE A 211 -37.89 -7.14 -22.16
N VAL A 212 -37.96 -5.88 -22.55
CA VAL A 212 -39.20 -5.27 -23.05
C VAL A 212 -38.92 -4.34 -24.22
N ARG A 213 -39.75 -4.39 -25.26
CA ARG A 213 -39.83 -3.30 -26.26
C ARG A 213 -40.92 -2.32 -25.85
N PRO A 214 -40.61 -1.04 -25.57
CA PRO A 214 -41.60 -0.06 -25.12
C PRO A 214 -42.76 0.11 -26.11
N THR A 215 -43.99 -0.11 -25.65
CA THR A 215 -45.22 0.22 -26.42
C THR A 215 -46.16 1.17 -25.68
N SER A 216 -45.84 1.50 -24.42
CA SER A 216 -46.57 2.43 -23.56
C SER A 216 -45.63 3.20 -22.62
N PRO A 217 -46.08 4.32 -22.02
CA PRO A 217 -45.28 5.05 -21.03
C PRO A 217 -45.06 4.25 -19.72
N ASN A 218 -46.01 3.42 -19.30
CA ASN A 218 -45.82 2.48 -18.19
C ASN A 218 -45.46 1.12 -18.78
N LEU A 219 -44.31 0.54 -18.41
CA LEU A 219 -43.82 -0.71 -19.00
C LEU A 219 -44.22 -1.90 -18.14
N PHE A 220 -43.60 -2.01 -16.96
CA PHE A 220 -43.82 -3.11 -16.03
C PHE A 220 -43.43 -2.70 -14.60
N GLN A 221 -43.73 -3.57 -13.64
CA GLN A 221 -43.43 -3.39 -12.23
C GLN A 221 -42.91 -4.70 -11.63
N PHE A 222 -41.73 -4.68 -11.01
CA PHE A 222 -41.24 -5.80 -10.20
C PHE A 222 -41.96 -5.78 -8.85
N GLU A 223 -42.67 -6.86 -8.52
CA GLU A 223 -43.38 -7.03 -7.25
C GLU A 223 -42.65 -8.06 -6.40
N LEU A 224 -42.15 -7.61 -5.24
CA LEU A 224 -41.52 -8.48 -4.25
C LEU A 224 -42.61 -9.10 -3.38
N ALA A 225 -43.49 -9.87 -4.02
CA ALA A 225 -44.62 -10.51 -3.35
C ALA A 225 -44.21 -11.84 -2.69
N LYS A 226 -45.08 -12.35 -1.82
CA LYS A 226 -45.00 -13.69 -1.26
C LYS A 226 -46.27 -14.47 -1.61
N ILE A 227 -46.11 -15.71 -2.05
CA ILE A 227 -47.21 -16.66 -2.25
C ILE A 227 -47.19 -17.72 -1.14
N LYS A 228 -48.24 -18.55 -1.07
CA LYS A 228 -48.33 -19.61 -0.05
C LYS A 228 -47.12 -20.55 -0.17
N ASN A 229 -46.53 -20.90 0.97
CA ASN A 229 -45.40 -21.82 1.10
C ASN A 229 -44.07 -21.37 0.46
N THR A 230 -43.90 -20.08 0.12
CA THR A 230 -42.63 -19.53 -0.39
C THR A 230 -42.10 -18.39 0.47
N MET A 231 -40.82 -18.09 0.35
CA MET A 231 -40.18 -16.90 0.93
C MET A 231 -40.10 -15.78 -0.12
N PRO A 232 -40.12 -14.51 0.30
CA PRO A 232 -39.94 -13.40 -0.64
C PRO A 232 -38.50 -13.39 -1.18
N LEU A 233 -38.32 -12.87 -2.40
CA LEU A 233 -37.01 -12.75 -3.04
C LEU A 233 -35.96 -12.02 -2.16
N SER A 234 -36.37 -11.05 -1.34
CA SER A 234 -35.48 -10.33 -0.42
C SER A 234 -34.77 -11.25 0.57
N ALA A 235 -35.40 -12.34 0.99
CA ALA A 235 -34.80 -13.33 1.90
C ALA A 235 -33.76 -14.22 1.21
N ALA A 236 -33.80 -14.36 -0.12
CA ALA A 236 -32.76 -15.06 -0.87
C ALA A 236 -31.52 -14.18 -1.08
N ILE A 237 -31.73 -12.88 -1.33
CA ILE A 237 -30.66 -11.94 -1.70
C ILE A 237 -29.85 -11.48 -0.48
N PHE A 238 -30.51 -11.17 0.63
CA PHE A 238 -29.86 -10.54 1.78
C PHE A 238 -29.68 -11.52 2.93
N LYS A 239 -28.42 -11.79 3.32
CA LYS A 239 -28.09 -12.71 4.43
C LYS A 239 -28.71 -12.29 5.76
N SER A 240 -28.88 -10.99 6.02
CA SER A 240 -29.54 -10.46 7.20
C SER A 240 -31.04 -10.80 7.24
N GLU A 241 -31.69 -10.88 6.09
CA GLU A 241 -33.14 -11.10 5.93
C GLU A 241 -33.50 -12.56 5.66
N HIS A 242 -32.56 -13.52 5.70
CA HIS A 242 -32.82 -14.88 5.23
C HIS A 242 -33.94 -15.62 5.99
N LYS A 243 -34.21 -15.21 7.24
CA LYS A 243 -35.29 -15.76 8.07
C LYS A 243 -36.55 -14.91 8.04
N ASN A 244 -36.52 -13.75 7.39
CA ASN A 244 -37.64 -12.81 7.38
C ASN A 244 -38.69 -13.23 6.34
N PRO A 245 -39.91 -13.62 6.76
CA PRO A 245 -40.96 -13.99 5.83
C PRO A 245 -41.69 -12.78 5.22
N VAL A 246 -41.40 -11.56 5.70
CA VAL A 246 -42.02 -10.32 5.22
C VAL A 246 -41.21 -9.77 4.04
N PRO A 247 -41.84 -9.47 2.89
CA PRO A 247 -41.14 -8.89 1.76
C PRO A 247 -40.59 -7.50 2.10
N GLN A 248 -39.34 -7.26 1.72
CA GLN A 248 -38.64 -5.98 1.91
C GLN A 248 -38.07 -5.52 0.57
N CYS A 249 -37.96 -4.20 0.37
CA CYS A 249 -37.24 -3.62 -0.78
C CYS A 249 -36.10 -2.73 -0.30
N PRO A 250 -34.94 -3.30 0.08
CA PRO A 250 -33.80 -2.52 0.55
C PRO A 250 -33.31 -1.52 -0.52
N PRO A 251 -32.80 -0.33 -0.14
CA PRO A 251 -32.34 0.69 -1.10
C PRO A 251 -31.26 0.21 -2.06
N ARG A 252 -30.51 -0.82 -1.69
CA ARG A 252 -29.46 -1.45 -2.51
C ARG A 252 -30.00 -2.20 -3.74
N LEU A 253 -31.28 -2.58 -3.72
CA LEU A 253 -31.93 -3.29 -4.82
C LEU A 253 -32.43 -2.28 -5.86
N ASP A 254 -31.70 -2.16 -6.97
CA ASP A 254 -31.99 -1.24 -8.06
C ASP A 254 -32.20 -1.98 -9.37
N VAL A 255 -32.86 -1.31 -10.33
CA VAL A 255 -33.04 -1.81 -11.69
C VAL A 255 -31.93 -1.24 -12.57
N GLN A 256 -31.07 -2.11 -13.07
CA GLN A 256 -30.00 -1.78 -14.00
C GLN A 256 -30.41 -2.06 -15.44
N THR A 257 -29.81 -1.33 -16.38
CA THR A 257 -30.00 -1.55 -17.82
C THR A 257 -28.67 -1.86 -18.49
N ILE A 258 -28.70 -2.67 -19.55
CA ILE A 258 -27.48 -2.96 -20.32
C ILE A 258 -27.11 -1.77 -21.21
N ASN A 259 -25.85 -1.37 -21.19
CA ASN A 259 -25.30 -0.40 -22.12
C ASN A 259 -24.65 -1.12 -23.30
N SER A 260 -24.89 -0.64 -24.51
CA SER A 260 -24.34 -1.24 -25.74
C SER A 260 -22.82 -1.03 -25.89
N VAL A 261 -22.27 -0.03 -25.21
CA VAL A 261 -20.85 0.32 -25.24
C VAL A 261 -20.40 0.67 -23.83
N LEU A 262 -19.25 0.15 -23.44
CA LEU A 262 -18.57 0.45 -22.20
C LEU A 262 -17.14 0.89 -22.50
N TRP A 263 -16.56 1.66 -21.59
CA TRP A 263 -15.14 1.96 -21.63
C TRP A 263 -14.37 0.83 -20.96
N SER A 264 -13.20 0.50 -21.51
CA SER A 264 -12.27 -0.45 -20.91
C SER A 264 -10.86 0.09 -21.12
N ARG A 265 -9.99 -0.12 -20.13
CA ARG A 265 -8.61 0.34 -20.18
C ARG A 265 -7.79 -0.55 -21.12
N MET A 266 -6.97 0.07 -21.95
CA MET A 266 -5.96 -0.64 -22.74
C MET A 266 -4.75 -0.99 -21.84
N PRO A 267 -4.32 -2.25 -21.77
CA PRO A 267 -3.09 -2.63 -21.07
C PRO A 267 -1.86 -1.89 -21.64
N ASN A 268 -0.89 -1.57 -20.79
CA ASN A 268 0.33 -0.88 -21.21
C ASN A 268 1.25 -1.79 -22.04
N THR A 269 1.21 -3.09 -21.77
CA THR A 269 2.03 -4.13 -22.42
C THR A 269 1.15 -5.31 -22.82
N PHE A 270 1.53 -5.98 -23.90
CA PHE A 270 0.85 -7.16 -24.45
C PHE A 270 1.84 -8.31 -24.58
N LEU A 271 1.32 -9.54 -24.61
CA LEU A 271 2.13 -10.73 -24.89
C LEU A 271 2.72 -10.64 -26.29
N LYS A 272 4.03 -10.82 -26.39
CA LYS A 272 4.73 -10.97 -27.68
C LYS A 272 4.53 -12.39 -28.17
N VAL A 273 3.82 -12.53 -29.28
CA VAL A 273 3.52 -13.82 -29.90
C VAL A 273 4.27 -13.91 -31.22
N GLU A 274 5.17 -14.89 -31.31
CA GLU A 274 5.93 -15.17 -32.53
C GLU A 274 5.27 -16.32 -33.28
N THR A 275 5.10 -16.15 -34.60
CA THR A 275 4.52 -17.17 -35.46
C THR A 275 5.47 -17.47 -36.62
N ALA A 276 5.76 -18.74 -36.86
CA ALA A 276 6.66 -19.15 -37.93
C ALA A 276 6.18 -20.43 -38.61
N ARG A 277 6.33 -20.50 -39.94
CA ARG A 277 6.00 -21.70 -40.71
C ARG A 277 7.17 -22.68 -40.63
N VAL A 278 6.99 -23.81 -39.96
CA VAL A 278 8.08 -24.78 -39.76
C VAL A 278 8.37 -25.60 -41.02
N SER A 279 7.35 -26.24 -41.60
CA SER A 279 7.43 -27.01 -42.87
C SER A 279 6.06 -27.50 -43.31
N GLU A 280 5.82 -27.75 -44.59
CA GLU A 280 4.51 -28.24 -45.11
C GLU A 280 3.84 -29.28 -44.19
N ARG A 281 4.59 -30.27 -43.71
CA ARG A 281 4.13 -31.31 -42.77
C ARG A 281 3.84 -30.83 -41.34
N HIS A 282 4.64 -29.94 -40.76
CA HIS A 282 4.53 -29.54 -39.35
C HIS A 282 3.69 -28.27 -39.10
N GLY A 283 3.25 -27.58 -40.15
CA GLY A 283 2.34 -26.44 -40.00
C GLY A 283 2.92 -25.21 -39.29
N TRP A 284 2.00 -24.56 -38.58
CA TRP A 284 2.14 -23.46 -37.62
C TRP A 284 3.01 -23.76 -36.40
N VAL A 285 4.08 -23.01 -36.10
CA VAL A 285 4.54 -22.86 -34.71
C VAL A 285 4.16 -21.46 -34.19
N VAL A 286 3.64 -21.42 -32.97
CA VAL A 286 3.27 -20.21 -32.23
C VAL A 286 3.96 -20.26 -30.88
N GLN A 287 4.77 -19.25 -30.54
CA GLN A 287 5.57 -19.20 -29.31
C GLN A 287 5.38 -17.88 -28.57
N CYS A 288 5.51 -17.93 -27.24
CA CYS A 288 5.51 -16.78 -26.36
C CYS A 288 6.56 -17.03 -25.26
N LEU A 289 7.57 -16.17 -25.17
CA LEU A 289 8.75 -16.38 -24.32
C LEU A 289 8.67 -15.63 -22.99
N GLU A 290 8.04 -14.44 -22.99
CA GLU A 290 7.96 -13.56 -21.82
C GLU A 290 6.59 -13.73 -21.13
N PRO A 291 6.55 -14.08 -19.84
CA PRO A 291 5.30 -14.09 -19.08
C PRO A 291 4.85 -12.66 -18.77
N LEU A 292 3.53 -12.44 -18.74
CA LEU A 292 2.94 -11.17 -18.34
C LEU A 292 1.88 -11.42 -17.26
N GLN A 293 1.92 -10.61 -16.19
CA GLN A 293 1.00 -10.68 -15.07
C GLN A 293 0.28 -9.34 -14.90
N MET A 294 -0.96 -9.39 -14.43
CA MET A 294 -1.76 -8.21 -14.08
C MET A 294 -2.52 -8.46 -12.79
N LEU A 295 -2.83 -7.37 -12.07
CA LEU A 295 -3.67 -7.40 -10.89
C LEU A 295 -5.09 -6.95 -11.24
N ALA A 296 -6.08 -7.77 -10.90
CA ALA A 296 -7.50 -7.47 -11.13
C ALA A 296 -8.29 -7.55 -9.84
N VAL A 297 -9.30 -6.68 -9.70
CA VAL A 297 -10.28 -6.69 -8.62
C VAL A 297 -11.48 -7.50 -9.05
N HIS A 298 -11.82 -8.53 -8.27
CA HIS A 298 -13.05 -9.31 -8.46
C HIS A 298 -14.20 -8.65 -7.70
N ILE A 299 -15.33 -8.44 -8.38
CA ILE A 299 -16.58 -7.95 -7.81
C ILE A 299 -17.49 -9.16 -7.60
N PRO A 300 -17.64 -9.67 -6.36
CA PRO A 300 -18.31 -10.94 -6.12
C PRO A 300 -19.81 -10.93 -6.46
N GLU A 301 -20.44 -9.77 -6.33
CA GLU A 301 -21.88 -9.59 -6.56
C GLU A 301 -22.24 -9.73 -8.03
N GLU A 302 -21.42 -9.16 -8.92
CA GLU A 302 -21.62 -9.23 -10.36
C GLU A 302 -20.86 -10.40 -11.01
N ASN A 303 -20.02 -11.08 -10.23
CA ASN A 303 -19.13 -12.14 -10.69
C ASN A 303 -18.26 -11.73 -11.90
N ARG A 304 -17.67 -10.54 -11.84
CA ARG A 304 -16.77 -10.01 -12.89
C ARG A 304 -15.46 -9.51 -12.30
N CYS A 305 -14.45 -9.39 -13.14
CA CYS A 305 -13.18 -8.77 -12.79
C CYS A 305 -12.99 -7.43 -13.51
N VAL A 306 -12.25 -6.52 -12.87
CA VAL A 306 -11.83 -5.22 -13.40
C VAL A 306 -10.34 -5.06 -13.16
N ASP A 307 -9.60 -4.51 -14.10
CA ASP A 307 -8.18 -4.17 -13.88
C ASP A 307 -8.07 -3.17 -12.71
N ILE A 308 -7.14 -3.38 -11.77
CA ILE A 308 -6.92 -2.46 -10.64
C ILE A 308 -6.67 -1.03 -11.12
N MET A 309 -6.05 -0.86 -12.30
CA MET A 309 -5.77 0.44 -12.87
C MET A 309 -7.01 1.13 -13.47
N GLU A 310 -8.07 0.39 -13.82
CA GLU A 310 -9.32 0.97 -14.32
C GLU A 310 -10.11 1.69 -13.21
N LEU A 311 -9.80 1.42 -11.93
CA LEU A 311 -10.36 2.16 -10.80
C LEU A 311 -10.01 3.66 -10.85
N SER A 312 -9.01 4.10 -11.61
CA SER A 312 -8.75 5.54 -11.77
C SER A 312 -9.94 6.29 -12.36
N GLU A 313 -10.72 5.63 -13.24
CA GLU A 313 -11.92 6.17 -13.90
C GLU A 313 -13.22 5.84 -13.14
N GLN A 314 -13.16 4.93 -12.16
CA GLN A 314 -14.31 4.52 -11.33
C GLN A 314 -14.15 5.05 -9.90
N GLU A 315 -14.45 6.33 -9.70
CA GLU A 315 -14.21 7.04 -8.43
C GLU A 315 -14.89 6.40 -7.21
N ASP A 316 -16.13 5.95 -7.36
CA ASP A 316 -16.89 5.30 -6.27
C ASP A 316 -16.22 4.01 -5.81
N LEU A 317 -15.83 3.16 -6.77
CA LEU A 317 -15.16 1.88 -6.49
C LEU A 317 -13.75 2.09 -5.97
N ARG A 318 -13.01 3.08 -6.50
CA ARG A 318 -11.69 3.48 -5.99
C ARG A 318 -11.76 3.91 -4.53
N THR A 319 -12.72 4.76 -4.20
CA THR A 319 -12.92 5.30 -2.85
C THR A 319 -13.31 4.18 -1.89
N PHE A 320 -14.24 3.31 -2.29
CA PHE A 320 -14.62 2.14 -1.51
C PHE A 320 -13.44 1.19 -1.26
N HIS A 321 -12.64 0.90 -2.30
CA HIS A 321 -11.49 0.02 -2.17
C HIS A 321 -10.38 0.64 -1.30
N TYR A 322 -10.11 1.94 -1.42
CA TYR A 322 -9.18 2.65 -0.53
C TYR A 322 -9.61 2.57 0.94
N HIS A 323 -10.89 2.75 1.24
CA HIS A 323 -11.39 2.56 2.61
C HIS A 323 -11.32 1.11 3.08
N THR A 324 -11.42 0.14 2.17
CA THR A 324 -11.18 -1.28 2.48
C THR A 324 -9.73 -1.52 2.89
N LEU A 325 -8.76 -0.92 2.18
CA LEU A 325 -7.34 -0.97 2.57
C LEU A 325 -7.09 -0.29 3.92
N LYS A 326 -7.73 0.85 4.18
CA LYS A 326 -7.67 1.51 5.51
C LYS A 326 -8.25 0.63 6.62
N LEU A 327 -9.33 -0.10 6.35
CA LEU A 327 -9.92 -1.04 7.29
C LEU A 327 -8.92 -2.16 7.64
N TYR A 328 -8.18 -2.67 6.65
CA TYR A 328 -7.12 -3.65 6.90
C TYR A 328 -6.02 -3.11 7.81
N CYS A 329 -5.56 -1.88 7.60
CA CYS A 329 -4.62 -1.23 8.52
C CYS A 329 -5.19 -1.13 9.95
N ALA A 330 -6.44 -0.68 10.10
CA ALA A 330 -7.09 -0.53 11.39
C ALA A 330 -7.27 -1.87 12.13
N MET A 331 -7.55 -2.96 11.41
CA MET A 331 -7.68 -4.30 11.98
C MET A 331 -6.36 -4.85 12.54
N CYS A 332 -5.23 -4.45 11.96
CA CYS A 332 -3.88 -4.85 12.37
C CYS A 332 -3.19 -3.89 13.35
N ALA A 333 -3.83 -2.76 13.68
CA ALA A 333 -3.27 -1.77 14.58
C ALA A 333 -2.93 -2.34 15.97
N LEU A 334 -1.99 -1.69 16.66
CA LEU A 334 -1.60 -1.99 18.04
C LEU A 334 -1.11 -3.43 18.24
N GLY A 335 -0.33 -3.95 17.30
CA GLY A 335 0.34 -5.25 17.46
C GLY A 335 -0.56 -6.47 17.25
N ASN A 336 -1.68 -6.36 16.53
CA ASN A 336 -2.58 -7.49 16.28
C ASN A 336 -2.05 -8.45 15.19
N THR A 337 -1.02 -9.22 15.54
CA THR A 337 -0.34 -10.18 14.66
C THR A 337 -1.23 -11.31 14.17
N ARG A 338 -2.19 -11.77 14.99
CA ARG A 338 -3.11 -12.84 14.60
C ARG A 338 -3.96 -12.45 13.39
N VAL A 339 -4.47 -11.22 13.38
CA VAL A 339 -5.25 -10.71 12.24
C VAL A 339 -4.33 -10.40 11.07
N ALA A 340 -3.11 -9.93 11.30
CA ALA A 340 -2.12 -9.72 10.24
C ALA A 340 -1.87 -11.01 9.42
N HIS A 341 -1.68 -12.16 10.09
CA HIS A 341 -1.57 -13.45 9.40
C HIS A 341 -2.83 -13.83 8.62
N ALA A 342 -4.02 -13.57 9.17
CA ALA A 342 -5.27 -13.85 8.47
C ALA A 342 -5.44 -12.96 7.22
N LEU A 343 -5.03 -11.69 7.27
CA LEU A 343 -5.10 -10.77 6.14
C LEU A 343 -4.17 -11.18 4.98
N CYS A 344 -3.06 -11.87 5.25
CA CYS A 344 -2.22 -12.43 4.21
C CYS A 344 -2.95 -13.47 3.32
N SER A 345 -4.12 -13.97 3.72
CA SER A 345 -4.97 -14.82 2.86
C SER A 345 -5.84 -14.03 1.87
N HIS A 346 -6.07 -12.75 2.15
CA HIS A 346 -6.85 -11.84 1.31
C HIS A 346 -5.96 -11.00 0.39
N LEU A 347 -4.80 -10.58 0.89
CA LEU A 347 -3.80 -9.83 0.14
C LEU A 347 -2.44 -10.52 0.34
N ASP A 348 -1.93 -11.12 -0.73
CA ASP A 348 -0.68 -11.88 -0.66
C ASP A 348 0.56 -11.01 -0.84
N GLN A 349 1.72 -11.59 -0.55
CA GLN A 349 3.02 -10.92 -0.67
C GLN A 349 3.33 -10.51 -2.12
N SER A 350 2.92 -11.30 -3.11
CA SER A 350 3.22 -11.06 -4.52
C SER A 350 2.44 -9.87 -5.07
N GLN A 351 1.18 -9.72 -4.64
CA GLN A 351 0.31 -8.60 -4.94
C GLN A 351 0.85 -7.30 -4.33
N LEU A 352 1.33 -7.35 -3.08
CA LEU A 352 1.99 -6.21 -2.45
C LEU A 352 3.24 -5.79 -3.23
N LEU A 353 4.12 -6.73 -3.58
CA LEU A 353 5.33 -6.41 -4.35
C LEU A 353 5.00 -5.86 -5.76
N TYR A 354 3.99 -6.43 -6.42
CA TYR A 354 3.51 -5.92 -7.71
C TYR A 354 2.99 -4.48 -7.61
N THR A 355 2.22 -4.16 -6.56
CA THR A 355 1.66 -2.80 -6.39
C THR A 355 2.71 -1.75 -6.05
N ILE A 356 3.78 -2.13 -5.35
CA ILE A 356 4.94 -1.26 -5.07
C ILE A 356 5.62 -0.89 -6.39
N ASP A 357 5.94 -1.88 -7.23
CA ASP A 357 6.62 -1.67 -8.51
C ASP A 357 5.77 -0.90 -9.54
N ASN A 358 4.44 -0.92 -9.40
CA ASN A 358 3.55 -0.31 -10.37
C ASN A 358 3.53 1.23 -10.27
N GLN A 359 4.08 1.88 -11.30
CA GLN A 359 4.16 3.35 -11.43
C GLN A 359 2.83 4.00 -11.88
N TYR A 360 1.89 3.24 -12.43
CA TYR A 360 0.63 3.74 -13.01
C TYR A 360 -0.56 3.66 -12.05
N LEU A 361 -0.36 3.15 -10.84
CA LEU A 361 -1.41 3.03 -9.85
C LEU A 361 -1.87 4.41 -9.36
N SER A 362 -3.18 4.60 -9.21
CA SER A 362 -3.75 5.84 -8.66
C SER A 362 -3.20 6.13 -7.27
N GLY A 363 -2.91 7.40 -6.97
CA GLY A 363 -2.27 7.83 -5.72
C GLY A 363 -2.95 7.35 -4.45
N MET A 364 -4.29 7.38 -4.38
CA MET A 364 -5.05 6.85 -3.24
C MET A 364 -4.79 5.35 -3.02
N LEU A 365 -4.85 4.57 -4.10
CA LEU A 365 -4.62 3.12 -4.02
C LEU A 365 -3.17 2.82 -3.66
N ARG A 366 -2.23 3.54 -4.27
CA ARG A 366 -0.80 3.44 -3.98
C ARG A 366 -0.53 3.69 -2.49
N GLU A 367 -1.00 4.81 -1.95
CA GLU A 367 -0.88 5.10 -0.52
C GLU A 367 -1.50 3.98 0.34
N GLY A 368 -2.69 3.50 -0.04
CA GLY A 368 -3.39 2.40 0.65
C GLY A 368 -2.56 1.11 0.72
N PHE A 369 -1.97 0.65 -0.39
CA PHE A 369 -1.16 -0.57 -0.39
C PHE A 369 0.13 -0.43 0.42
N TYR A 370 0.82 0.71 0.34
CA TYR A 370 1.99 0.98 1.17
C TYR A 370 1.64 1.01 2.66
N ASN A 371 0.50 1.59 3.03
CA ASN A 371 0.04 1.58 4.42
C ASN A 371 -0.29 0.16 4.90
N VAL A 372 -0.92 -0.67 4.06
CA VAL A 372 -1.21 -2.08 4.41
C VAL A 372 0.09 -2.88 4.60
N LEU A 373 1.05 -2.71 3.69
CA LEU A 373 2.39 -3.32 3.80
C LEU A 373 3.03 -3.01 5.15
N ILE A 374 3.06 -1.72 5.53
CA ILE A 374 3.66 -1.26 6.78
C ILE A 374 2.87 -1.80 7.97
N SER A 375 1.55 -1.62 8.02
CA SER A 375 0.71 -2.03 9.15
C SER A 375 0.70 -3.54 9.39
N VAL A 376 0.73 -4.37 8.34
CA VAL A 376 0.64 -5.83 8.45
C VAL A 376 2.01 -6.44 8.77
N HIS A 377 3.07 -5.99 8.07
CA HIS A 377 4.37 -6.65 8.13
C HIS A 377 5.39 -5.94 9.01
N LEU A 378 5.40 -4.60 9.05
CA LEU A 378 6.55 -3.83 9.57
C LEU A 378 6.27 -3.09 10.89
N GLU A 379 5.04 -2.70 11.16
CA GLU A 379 4.69 -1.78 12.26
C GLU A 379 5.07 -2.36 13.63
N THR A 380 4.80 -3.63 13.89
CA THR A 380 5.10 -4.26 15.19
C THR A 380 6.61 -4.27 15.48
N ALA A 381 7.42 -4.51 14.45
CA ALA A 381 8.87 -4.54 14.54
C ALA A 381 9.46 -3.12 14.71
N LYS A 382 8.87 -2.15 14.01
CA LYS A 382 9.19 -0.72 14.16
C LYS A 382 8.85 -0.23 15.57
N GLU A 383 7.64 -0.49 16.07
CA GLU A 383 7.19 -0.10 17.42
C GLU A 383 8.10 -0.72 18.51
N ALA A 384 8.45 -2.00 18.38
CA ALA A 384 9.37 -2.66 19.32
C ALA A 384 10.75 -1.97 19.37
N ARG A 385 11.24 -1.45 18.24
CA ARG A 385 12.49 -0.67 18.17
C ARG A 385 12.35 0.72 18.77
N LEU A 386 11.24 1.40 18.49
CA LEU A 386 10.96 2.73 19.03
C LEU A 386 10.80 2.74 20.55
N MET A 387 10.18 1.71 21.14
CA MET A 387 10.02 1.60 22.59
C MET A 387 11.36 1.59 23.35
N MET A 388 12.44 1.12 22.74
CA MET A 388 13.78 1.08 23.33
C MET A 388 14.72 2.16 22.77
N ASN A 389 14.23 3.10 21.96
CA ASN A 389 15.09 4.07 21.27
C ASN A 389 15.78 5.06 22.23
N ASN A 390 15.14 5.35 23.36
CA ASN A 390 15.66 6.28 24.37
C ASN A 390 16.56 5.59 25.42
N GLU A 391 16.82 4.30 25.28
CA GLU A 391 17.64 3.51 26.21
C GLU A 391 19.00 3.18 25.58
N PHE A 392 20.07 3.79 26.09
CA PHE A 392 21.44 3.57 25.61
C PHE A 392 22.15 2.50 26.45
N ILE A 393 21.95 1.23 26.10
CA ILE A 393 22.66 0.12 26.75
C ILE A 393 23.79 -0.35 25.85
N ILE A 394 25.04 -0.09 26.26
CA ILE A 394 26.25 -0.34 25.47
C ILE A 394 27.15 -1.33 26.24
N PRO A 395 27.40 -2.53 25.69
CA PRO A 395 28.31 -3.50 26.30
C PRO A 395 29.77 -3.08 26.07
N VAL A 396 30.63 -3.36 27.04
CA VAL A 396 32.08 -3.15 26.90
C VAL A 396 32.69 -4.33 26.15
N THR A 397 32.84 -4.18 24.83
CA THR A 397 33.47 -5.17 23.92
C THR A 397 34.66 -4.55 23.20
N ALA A 398 35.48 -5.38 22.54
CA ALA A 398 36.57 -4.88 21.69
C ALA A 398 36.06 -3.98 20.55
N GLU A 399 34.87 -4.30 20.03
CA GLU A 399 34.15 -3.48 19.04
C GLU A 399 33.79 -2.11 19.61
N THR A 400 33.20 -2.03 20.81
CA THR A 400 32.86 -0.75 21.45
C THR A 400 34.11 0.11 21.65
N ARG A 401 35.23 -0.48 22.08
CA ARG A 401 36.51 0.23 22.28
C ARG A 401 37.12 0.77 20.98
N SER A 402 36.71 0.26 19.82
CA SER A 402 37.16 0.76 18.52
C SER A 402 36.41 2.01 18.06
N ILE A 403 35.27 2.33 18.69
CA ILE A 403 34.45 3.51 18.35
C ILE A 403 35.16 4.77 18.85
N ARG A 404 35.31 5.75 17.95
CA ARG A 404 35.87 7.08 18.18
C ARG A 404 34.91 8.15 17.68
N LEU A 405 35.02 9.39 18.20
CA LEU A 405 34.21 10.54 17.76
C LEU A 405 34.51 10.96 16.31
N PHE A 406 35.76 10.82 15.89
CA PHE A 406 36.22 11.13 14.53
C PHE A 406 36.93 9.91 13.95
N SER A 407 36.65 9.57 12.69
CA SER A 407 37.31 8.48 11.97
C SER A 407 38.75 8.82 11.60
N ASP A 408 38.98 10.07 11.20
CA ASP A 408 40.23 10.52 10.57
C ASP A 408 40.84 11.73 11.29
N ALA A 409 42.16 11.92 11.09
CA ALA A 409 42.93 13.01 11.68
C ALA A 409 42.47 14.41 11.22
N THR A 410 41.73 14.47 10.12
CA THR A 410 41.10 15.68 9.55
C THR A 410 39.91 16.18 10.38
N LYS A 411 39.44 15.42 11.38
CA LYS A 411 38.34 15.77 12.29
C LYS A 411 37.02 16.13 11.58
N HIS A 412 36.78 15.54 10.41
CA HIS A 412 35.48 15.62 9.74
C HIS A 412 34.46 14.70 10.38
N HIS A 413 33.20 15.12 10.38
CA HIS A 413 32.09 14.30 10.86
C HIS A 413 31.86 13.12 9.92
N SER A 414 31.81 11.91 10.48
CA SER A 414 31.34 10.75 9.73
C SER A 414 29.83 10.87 9.45
N PRO A 415 29.33 10.38 8.30
CA PRO A 415 27.90 10.39 8.01
C PRO A 415 27.08 9.67 9.10
N PRO A 416 25.93 10.24 9.55
CA PRO A 416 25.14 9.66 10.62
C PRO A 416 24.51 8.32 10.22
N GLY A 417 24.52 7.36 11.14
CA GLY A 417 23.96 6.03 10.88
C GLY A 417 24.85 5.13 10.01
N VAL A 418 26.02 5.61 9.59
CA VAL A 418 27.06 4.82 8.92
C VAL A 418 28.12 4.44 9.96
N GLY A 419 28.45 3.14 10.04
CA GLY A 419 29.51 2.64 10.92
C GLY A 419 29.04 1.61 11.94
N LEU A 420 29.96 1.19 12.79
CA LEU A 420 29.71 0.21 13.85
C LEU A 420 28.94 0.87 15.00
N SER A 421 27.84 0.25 15.42
CA SER A 421 27.11 0.62 16.63
C SER A 421 26.89 -0.62 17.47
N THR A 422 27.25 -0.54 18.75
CA THR A 422 27.24 -1.69 19.68
C THR A 422 26.09 -1.65 20.68
N SER A 423 25.24 -0.61 20.68
CA SER A 423 24.10 -0.60 21.60
C SER A 423 23.10 -1.73 21.30
N LEU A 424 22.58 -2.31 22.39
CA LEU A 424 21.64 -3.41 22.34
C LEU A 424 20.31 -2.99 21.71
N LYS A 425 19.81 -3.80 20.78
CA LYS A 425 18.50 -3.61 20.13
C LYS A 425 17.70 -4.92 20.11
N PRO A 426 16.36 -4.87 20.20
CA PRO A 426 15.52 -6.06 20.15
C PRO A 426 15.62 -6.75 18.78
N ARG A 427 15.68 -8.08 18.76
CA ARG A 427 15.77 -8.84 17.50
C ARG A 427 14.46 -8.76 16.70
N LEU A 428 14.60 -8.73 15.38
CA LEU A 428 13.46 -8.79 14.46
C LEU A 428 13.04 -10.25 14.30
N ASN A 429 11.85 -10.60 14.77
CA ASN A 429 11.31 -11.96 14.68
C ASN A 429 10.07 -11.94 13.77
N PHE A 430 10.09 -12.74 12.72
CA PHE A 430 8.99 -12.91 11.78
C PHE A 430 8.62 -14.38 11.65
N TYR A 431 7.38 -14.65 11.25
CA TYR A 431 6.90 -16.00 10.98
C TYR A 431 6.31 -16.09 9.59
N PRO A 432 6.63 -17.12 8.78
CA PRO A 432 6.03 -17.26 7.46
C PRO A 432 4.51 -17.49 7.58
N PRO A 433 3.68 -16.87 6.72
CA PRO A 433 2.25 -17.11 6.73
C PRO A 433 1.97 -18.59 6.37
N CYS A 434 1.27 -19.31 7.25
CA CYS A 434 0.91 -20.70 7.04
C CYS A 434 -0.57 -20.93 7.38
N PHE A 435 -1.38 -21.17 6.35
CA PHE A 435 -2.83 -21.38 6.48
C PHE A 435 -3.20 -22.85 6.70
N ILE A 436 -2.31 -23.77 6.33
CA ILE A 436 -2.51 -25.21 6.47
C ILE A 436 -1.64 -25.68 7.64
N SER A 437 -2.17 -25.55 8.85
CA SER A 437 -1.50 -26.06 10.06
C SER A 437 -2.44 -26.93 10.88
N THR A 438 -1.92 -28.05 11.36
CA THR A 438 -2.61 -28.96 12.28
C THR A 438 -2.53 -28.49 13.73
N LYS A 439 -1.70 -27.48 14.02
CA LYS A 439 -1.49 -26.95 15.37
C LYS A 439 -2.07 -25.55 15.49
N ARG A 440 -2.77 -25.27 16.60
CA ARG A 440 -3.14 -23.90 17.00
C ARG A 440 -1.89 -23.19 17.54
N GLU A 441 -0.98 -22.80 16.67
CA GLU A 441 0.16 -21.99 17.07
C GLU A 441 -0.30 -20.59 17.45
N GLN A 442 0.19 -20.09 18.58
CA GLN A 442 0.05 -18.69 18.93
C GLN A 442 0.89 -17.90 17.93
N GLN A 443 0.25 -17.20 16.99
CA GLN A 443 0.90 -16.31 16.04
C GLN A 443 1.44 -15.08 16.79
N LEU A 444 2.56 -15.25 17.50
CA LEU A 444 3.17 -14.23 18.36
C LEU A 444 3.94 -13.17 17.55
N TYR A 445 4.35 -13.50 16.32
CA TYR A 445 5.19 -12.66 15.48
C TYR A 445 4.49 -12.26 14.19
N SER A 446 4.93 -11.13 13.61
CA SER A 446 4.38 -10.62 12.36
C SER A 446 4.67 -11.55 11.16
N PRO A 447 3.79 -11.52 10.14
CA PRO A 447 3.99 -12.27 8.91
C PRO A 447 5.27 -11.82 8.19
N GLN A 448 6.08 -12.79 7.78
CA GLN A 448 7.35 -12.55 7.09
C GLN A 448 7.14 -11.93 5.70
N ILE A 449 8.07 -11.04 5.33
CA ILE A 449 8.19 -10.42 4.00
C ILE A 449 9.68 -10.37 3.59
N PRO A 450 10.06 -10.51 2.31
CA PRO A 450 11.46 -10.45 1.88
C PRO A 450 12.01 -9.03 1.99
N LEU A 451 12.62 -8.74 3.14
CA LEU A 451 13.17 -7.43 3.47
C LEU A 451 14.29 -6.98 2.51
N ASP A 452 15.11 -7.90 2.01
CA ASP A 452 16.19 -7.58 1.06
C ASP A 452 15.66 -7.13 -0.30
N ALA A 453 14.65 -7.82 -0.83
CA ALA A 453 13.99 -7.39 -2.07
C ALA A 453 13.26 -6.05 -1.87
N LEU A 454 12.66 -5.86 -0.68
CA LEU A 454 11.91 -4.64 -0.35
C LEU A 454 12.84 -3.42 -0.21
N LYS A 455 14.00 -3.56 0.44
CA LYS A 455 14.95 -2.46 0.59
C LYS A 455 15.56 -2.04 -0.75
N GLU A 456 15.94 -3.00 -1.61
CA GLU A 456 16.49 -2.71 -2.93
C GLU A 456 15.48 -1.94 -3.77
N LYS A 457 14.24 -2.43 -3.85
CA LYS A 457 13.14 -1.75 -4.55
C LYS A 457 12.87 -0.36 -4.00
N ALA A 458 12.79 -0.21 -2.67
CA ALA A 458 12.52 1.09 -2.05
C ALA A 458 13.61 2.13 -2.37
N ILE A 459 14.88 1.73 -2.35
CA ILE A 459 16.00 2.62 -2.69
C ILE A 459 15.97 2.95 -4.18
N THR A 460 15.83 1.96 -5.07
CA THR A 460 15.75 2.18 -6.52
C THR A 460 14.63 3.15 -6.87
N MET A 461 13.44 2.97 -6.29
CA MET A 461 12.31 3.86 -6.53
C MET A 461 12.51 5.27 -5.98
N LEU A 462 13.19 5.42 -4.83
CA LEU A 462 13.57 6.74 -4.33
C LEU A 462 14.60 7.40 -5.26
N THR A 463 15.61 6.65 -5.71
CA THR A 463 16.60 7.13 -6.68
C THR A 463 15.94 7.58 -7.97
N GLU A 464 15.04 6.78 -8.53
CA GLU A 464 14.26 7.15 -9.72
C GLU A 464 13.38 8.38 -9.48
N ALA A 465 12.81 8.56 -8.29
CA ALA A 465 12.00 9.75 -7.97
C ALA A 465 12.85 11.02 -7.75
N VAL A 466 14.06 10.89 -7.21
CA VAL A 466 14.98 12.02 -6.98
C VAL A 466 15.71 12.41 -8.26
N GLN A 467 16.15 11.44 -9.07
CA GLN A 467 16.79 11.71 -10.36
C GLN A 467 15.75 12.04 -11.44
N GLY A 468 14.59 11.39 -11.41
CA GLY A 468 13.47 11.63 -12.30
C GLY A 468 12.72 12.90 -11.92
N GLY A 469 12.91 13.95 -12.72
CA GLY A 469 12.11 15.16 -12.66
C GLY A 469 12.93 16.43 -12.57
N GLY A 470 12.78 17.29 -13.58
CA GLY A 470 13.15 18.70 -13.50
C GLY A 470 12.26 19.45 -12.48
N HIS A 471 12.40 20.77 -12.40
CA HIS A 471 11.64 21.60 -11.44
C HIS A 471 10.12 21.40 -11.52
N HIS A 472 9.59 20.92 -12.65
CA HIS A 472 8.18 20.61 -12.87
C HIS A 472 7.98 19.24 -13.52
N ILE A 473 7.57 18.25 -12.73
CA ILE A 473 7.15 16.94 -13.23
C ILE A 473 5.69 17.05 -13.70
N ARG A 474 5.44 16.80 -14.99
CA ARG A 474 4.09 16.85 -15.56
C ARG A 474 3.22 15.69 -15.08
N ASP A 475 3.77 14.48 -15.09
CA ASP A 475 3.06 13.25 -14.80
C ASP A 475 3.76 12.47 -13.66
N PRO A 476 3.68 12.94 -12.40
CA PRO A 476 4.28 12.25 -11.27
C PRO A 476 3.59 10.92 -10.98
N VAL A 477 4.34 9.95 -10.45
CA VAL A 477 3.81 8.64 -10.05
C VAL A 477 2.69 8.82 -9.02
N GLY A 478 1.54 8.19 -9.26
CA GLY A 478 0.35 8.36 -8.42
C GLY A 478 -0.44 9.64 -8.67
N GLY A 479 -0.05 10.46 -9.65
CA GLY A 479 -0.77 11.67 -10.08
C GLY A 479 -0.43 12.95 -9.28
N SER A 480 0.38 12.86 -8.22
CA SER A 480 0.91 14.03 -7.52
C SER A 480 2.31 13.76 -6.94
N VAL A 481 3.09 14.82 -6.72
CA VAL A 481 4.40 14.74 -6.05
C VAL A 481 4.27 14.18 -4.63
N GLU A 482 3.14 14.43 -3.96
CA GLU A 482 2.82 13.84 -2.66
C GLU A 482 2.76 12.31 -2.73
N TYR A 483 1.98 11.75 -3.66
CA TYR A 483 1.82 10.30 -3.80
C TYR A 483 3.06 9.60 -4.38
N GLN A 484 3.95 10.35 -5.03
CA GLN A 484 5.25 9.86 -5.47
C GLN A 484 6.20 9.64 -4.29
N PHE A 485 6.37 10.66 -3.41
CA PHE A 485 7.39 10.63 -2.35
C PHE A 485 6.89 10.08 -1.01
N VAL A 486 5.71 10.46 -0.53
CA VAL A 486 5.27 10.14 0.84
C VAL A 486 5.25 8.64 1.13
N PRO A 487 4.67 7.76 0.27
CA PRO A 487 4.65 6.32 0.56
C PRO A 487 6.05 5.69 0.60
N ILE A 488 6.96 6.15 -0.28
CA ILE A 488 8.34 5.65 -0.37
C ILE A 488 9.14 6.10 0.85
N LEU A 489 9.09 7.40 1.20
CA LEU A 489 9.79 7.94 2.37
C LEU A 489 9.32 7.29 3.66
N ARG A 490 8.01 7.05 3.80
CA ARG A 490 7.45 6.35 4.97
C ARG A 490 7.97 4.91 5.07
N LEU A 491 8.05 4.19 3.94
CA LEU A 491 8.62 2.86 3.89
C LEU A 491 10.10 2.86 4.28
N ILE A 492 10.90 3.77 3.70
CA ILE A 492 12.33 3.90 4.01
C ILE A 492 12.54 4.26 5.48
N GLY A 493 11.82 5.25 6.02
CA GLY A 493 11.87 5.61 7.43
C GLY A 493 11.51 4.45 8.36
N THR A 494 10.55 3.61 7.96
CA THR A 494 10.20 2.39 8.68
C THR A 494 11.35 1.37 8.66
N LEU A 495 11.96 1.12 7.50
CA LEU A 495 13.09 0.20 7.35
C LEU A 495 14.36 0.69 8.10
N LEU A 496 14.61 2.01 8.12
CA LEU A 496 15.67 2.65 8.91
C LEU A 496 15.46 2.44 10.41
N THR A 497 14.25 2.70 10.90
CA THR A 497 13.88 2.53 12.31
C THR A 497 14.03 1.07 12.76
N MET A 498 13.64 0.12 11.89
CA MET A 498 13.82 -1.31 12.14
C MET A 498 15.30 -1.73 12.17
N GLY A 499 16.19 -0.95 11.55
CA GLY A 499 17.61 -1.28 11.39
C GLY A 499 17.85 -2.38 10.35
N VAL A 500 17.05 -2.39 9.28
CA VAL A 500 17.18 -3.34 8.16
C VAL A 500 18.19 -2.84 7.11
N LEU A 501 18.33 -1.52 6.98
CA LEU A 501 19.25 -0.89 6.03
C LEU A 501 20.67 -0.90 6.58
N GLY A 502 21.61 -1.40 5.78
CA GLY A 502 23.03 -1.44 6.14
C GLY A 502 23.73 -0.10 5.88
N SER A 503 25.01 0.00 6.26
CA SER A 503 25.80 1.23 6.10
C SER A 503 25.84 1.75 4.66
N GLN A 504 25.97 0.86 3.67
CA GLN A 504 25.96 1.23 2.24
C GLN A 504 24.60 1.77 1.80
N ASP A 505 23.51 1.19 2.30
CA ASP A 505 22.15 1.63 1.97
C ASP A 505 21.86 2.99 2.59
N VAL A 506 22.27 3.21 3.85
CA VAL A 506 22.15 4.48 4.56
C VAL A 506 22.94 5.58 3.84
N HIS A 507 24.18 5.29 3.43
CA HIS A 507 25.00 6.24 2.69
C HIS A 507 24.35 6.64 1.35
N LYS A 508 23.79 5.69 0.60
CA LYS A 508 23.01 5.99 -0.62
C LYS A 508 21.82 6.91 -0.33
N ILE A 509 21.09 6.68 0.76
CA ILE A 509 19.96 7.53 1.14
C ILE A 509 20.43 8.94 1.48
N LEU A 510 21.53 9.09 2.23
CA LEU A 510 22.10 10.39 2.56
C LEU A 510 22.51 11.18 1.31
N LEU A 511 23.13 10.52 0.32
CA LEU A 511 23.45 11.12 -0.99
C LEU A 511 22.22 11.59 -1.76
N LEU A 512 21.09 10.87 -1.64
CA LEU A 512 19.82 11.28 -2.27
C LEU A 512 19.18 12.48 -1.55
N ILE A 513 19.43 12.65 -0.26
CA ILE A 513 18.93 13.79 0.52
C ILE A 513 19.73 15.05 0.17
N ASP A 514 21.05 14.97 0.29
CA ASP A 514 21.97 16.06 0.02
C ASP A 514 23.34 15.52 -0.48
N PRO A 515 23.59 15.55 -1.79
CA PRO A 515 24.83 15.05 -2.35
C PRO A 515 26.03 15.94 -2.02
N ASN A 516 25.85 17.25 -1.81
CA ASN A 516 26.98 18.16 -1.57
C ASN A 516 27.63 17.89 -0.21
N VAL A 517 26.83 17.42 0.75
CA VAL A 517 27.25 17.20 2.13
C VAL A 517 27.82 15.80 2.34
N PHE A 518 27.20 14.81 1.69
CA PHE A 518 27.50 13.41 1.94
C PHE A 518 28.33 12.75 0.83
N ALA A 519 28.63 13.46 -0.27
CA ALA A 519 29.61 12.98 -1.25
C ALA A 519 31.01 12.98 -0.63
N GLU A 520 31.65 11.83 -0.62
CA GLU A 520 33.07 11.74 -0.28
C GLU A 520 33.87 12.46 -1.38
N HIS A 521 34.54 13.56 -1.03
CA HIS A 521 35.53 14.20 -1.90
C HIS A 521 36.79 13.32 -1.97
N HIS A 522 36.72 12.22 -2.71
CA HIS A 522 37.92 11.59 -3.24
C HIS A 522 38.46 12.47 -4.38
N GLU A 523 39.22 13.51 -4.03
CA GLU A 523 39.95 14.36 -4.97
C GLU A 523 41.00 13.61 -5.82
N GLU A 524 41.19 12.29 -5.63
CA GLU A 524 42.22 11.51 -6.34
C GLU A 524 41.72 10.64 -7.51
N VAL A 525 40.42 10.62 -7.84
CA VAL A 525 39.90 9.83 -8.98
C VAL A 525 39.63 10.69 -10.24
N ALA A 526 39.52 12.02 -10.08
CA ALA A 526 39.29 12.94 -11.18
C ALA A 526 40.52 13.15 -12.10
N THR A 527 41.72 12.84 -11.62
CA THR A 527 42.98 12.98 -12.38
C THR A 527 43.33 11.76 -13.22
N ALA A 528 42.73 10.59 -12.96
CA ALA A 528 43.01 9.36 -13.72
C ALA A 528 42.10 9.18 -14.96
N VAL A 529 40.94 9.84 -14.99
CA VAL A 529 39.97 9.72 -16.10
C VAL A 529 40.25 10.75 -17.22
N THR A 530 40.94 11.85 -16.90
CA THR A 530 41.27 12.91 -17.87
C THR A 530 42.45 12.56 -18.78
N GLU A 531 43.37 11.68 -18.36
CA GLU A 531 44.53 11.30 -19.18
C GLU A 531 44.27 10.12 -20.15
N ALA A 532 43.20 9.34 -19.95
CA ALA A 532 42.86 8.22 -20.82
C ALA A 532 42.08 8.63 -22.09
N ALA A 533 41.53 9.85 -22.14
CA ALA A 533 40.68 10.31 -23.24
C ALA A 533 41.43 11.06 -24.36
N GLU A 534 42.74 11.34 -24.21
CA GLU A 534 43.51 12.12 -25.20
C GLU A 534 44.30 11.28 -26.21
N LYS A 535 44.21 9.94 -26.16
CA LYS A 535 44.86 9.06 -27.15
C LYS A 535 43.92 8.03 -27.73
N GLU A 536 42.94 8.47 -28.52
CA GLU A 536 42.47 7.73 -29.70
C GLU A 536 41.59 8.64 -30.56
N GLY A 537 42.23 9.49 -31.36
CA GLY A 537 41.57 10.25 -32.40
C GLY A 537 42.47 10.32 -33.60
N LEU A 538 42.11 9.60 -34.68
CA LEU A 538 42.47 9.87 -36.08
C LEU A 538 41.90 8.74 -36.98
N THR A 539 40.72 8.96 -37.57
CA THR A 539 40.51 8.91 -39.02
C THR A 539 39.15 9.47 -39.38
N ALA A 540 39.14 10.40 -40.33
CA ALA A 540 38.02 11.22 -40.75
C ALA A 540 37.16 10.61 -41.87
N ALA A 541 35.98 11.23 -42.01
CA ALA A 541 35.16 11.43 -43.21
C ALA A 541 34.00 10.43 -43.45
N GLU A 542 32.75 10.86 -43.23
CA GLU A 542 31.93 11.64 -44.18
C GLU A 542 30.60 12.11 -43.55
N GLU A 543 30.20 13.32 -43.94
CA GLU A 543 28.91 14.04 -43.77
C GLU A 543 27.64 13.16 -43.88
N LYS A 544 26.50 13.42 -43.20
CA LYS A 544 25.71 14.67 -43.16
C LYS A 544 24.49 14.58 -42.22
N ALA A 545 24.13 15.73 -41.62
CA ALA A 545 22.80 16.19 -41.18
C ALA A 545 22.09 15.49 -39.99
N VAL A 546 22.20 16.08 -38.78
CA VAL A 546 21.14 16.03 -37.75
C VAL A 546 20.99 17.41 -37.10
N GLU A 547 19.74 17.75 -36.84
CA GLU A 547 19.18 19.02 -36.38
C GLU A 547 19.69 19.51 -35.02
N ALA A 548 19.55 20.82 -34.82
CA ALA A 548 19.83 21.61 -33.62
C ALA A 548 18.96 21.23 -32.40
N GLY A 549 19.03 19.98 -31.95
CA GLY A 549 18.38 19.46 -30.74
C GLY A 549 19.31 18.73 -29.76
N GLU A 550 20.54 18.40 -30.15
CA GLU A 550 21.47 17.62 -29.30
C GLU A 550 22.38 18.49 -28.41
N GLU A 551 22.48 19.80 -28.66
CA GLU A 551 23.28 20.70 -27.82
C GLU A 551 22.61 21.04 -26.47
N GLU A 552 21.30 20.85 -26.34
CA GLU A 552 20.60 20.98 -25.05
C GLU A 552 20.70 19.69 -24.21
N ALA A 553 20.66 18.51 -24.83
CA ALA A 553 20.82 17.23 -24.14
C ALA A 553 22.24 17.03 -23.59
N ALA A 554 23.27 17.51 -24.29
CA ALA A 554 24.66 17.47 -23.81
C ALA A 554 24.94 18.45 -22.66
N LYS A 555 24.12 19.50 -22.49
CA LYS A 555 24.20 20.43 -21.35
C LYS A 555 23.44 19.93 -20.13
N GLU A 556 22.43 19.07 -20.28
CA GLU A 556 21.76 18.41 -19.16
C GLU A 556 22.62 17.32 -18.50
N ALA A 557 23.53 16.68 -19.23
CA ALA A 557 24.44 15.65 -18.70
C ALA A 557 25.55 16.17 -17.75
N LYS A 558 25.65 17.50 -17.55
CA LYS A 558 26.64 18.15 -16.68
C LYS A 558 26.02 18.95 -15.52
N GLN A 559 24.72 18.80 -15.24
CA GLN A 559 24.16 19.39 -14.03
C GLN A 559 24.49 18.49 -12.82
N PRO A 560 24.98 19.06 -11.70
CA PRO A 560 25.16 18.29 -10.47
C PRO A 560 23.81 17.68 -10.07
N ILE A 561 23.84 16.42 -9.64
CA ILE A 561 22.64 15.71 -9.17
C ILE A 561 22.05 16.54 -8.03
N LYS A 562 20.86 17.11 -8.22
CA LYS A 562 20.21 17.90 -7.17
C LYS A 562 19.67 16.99 -6.07
N GLY A 563 20.01 17.30 -4.83
CA GLY A 563 19.49 16.61 -3.66
C GLY A 563 17.98 16.79 -3.48
N LEU A 564 17.35 15.93 -2.69
CA LEU A 564 15.94 16.04 -2.36
C LEU A 564 15.60 17.37 -1.65
N LEU A 565 16.51 17.88 -0.81
CA LEU A 565 16.32 19.15 -0.08
C LEU A 565 16.35 20.38 -0.99
N GLU A 566 17.02 20.31 -2.15
CA GLU A 566 17.08 21.39 -3.14
C GLU A 566 15.81 21.47 -4.00
N LYS A 567 14.92 20.47 -3.90
CA LYS A 567 13.65 20.43 -4.66
C LYS A 567 12.54 21.16 -3.92
N ARG A 568 11.61 21.74 -4.70
CA ARG A 568 10.35 22.29 -4.15
C ARG A 568 9.41 21.15 -3.76
N LEU A 569 9.35 20.82 -2.48
CA LEU A 569 8.56 19.73 -1.94
C LEU A 569 7.23 20.22 -1.31
N PRO A 570 6.11 19.50 -1.52
CA PRO A 570 4.86 19.74 -0.78
C PRO A 570 5.00 19.49 0.74
N GLU A 571 4.13 20.11 1.54
CA GLU A 571 4.13 20.01 3.01
C GLU A 571 4.10 18.56 3.55
N PRO A 572 3.29 17.63 3.01
CA PRO A 572 3.29 16.23 3.46
C PRO A 572 4.65 15.55 3.29
N VAL A 573 5.38 15.90 2.22
CA VAL A 573 6.72 15.37 1.95
C VAL A 573 7.73 15.97 2.93
N LYS A 574 7.66 17.28 3.18
CA LYS A 574 8.50 17.96 4.18
C LYS A 574 8.35 17.33 5.56
N ARG A 575 7.12 16.99 5.98
CA ARG A 575 6.89 16.29 7.24
C ARG A 575 7.62 14.94 7.30
N GLN A 576 7.54 14.13 6.25
CA GLN A 576 8.27 12.85 6.19
C GLN A 576 9.78 13.07 6.18
N MET A 577 10.27 14.14 5.55
CA MET A 577 11.68 14.53 5.61
C MET A 577 12.12 14.90 7.03
N CYS A 578 11.30 15.62 7.80
CA CYS A 578 11.60 15.91 9.20
C CYS A 578 11.72 14.63 10.05
N GLU A 579 10.80 13.67 9.86
CA GLU A 579 10.86 12.38 10.54
C GLU A 579 12.14 11.60 10.19
N LEU A 580 12.57 11.67 8.93
CA LEU A 580 13.80 11.05 8.44
C LEU A 580 15.06 11.72 9.01
N LEU A 581 15.12 13.06 9.01
CA LEU A 581 16.24 13.80 9.58
C LEU A 581 16.33 13.63 11.10
N HIS A 582 15.20 13.55 11.80
CA HIS A 582 15.17 13.26 13.23
C HIS A 582 15.85 11.92 13.55
N TYR A 583 15.61 10.88 12.74
CA TYR A 583 16.28 9.60 12.90
C TYR A 583 17.82 9.74 12.76
N PHE A 584 18.31 10.53 11.81
CA PHE A 584 19.75 10.76 11.66
C PHE A 584 20.35 11.55 12.82
N CYS A 585 19.62 12.54 13.36
CA CYS A 585 20.02 13.23 14.59
C CYS A 585 20.13 12.27 15.79
N ASP A 586 19.17 11.35 15.94
CA ASP A 586 19.23 10.31 16.98
C ASP A 586 20.44 9.38 16.80
N CYS A 587 20.77 9.04 15.55
CA CYS A 587 21.97 8.24 15.25
C CYS A 587 23.26 8.97 15.64
N GLU A 588 23.34 10.27 15.37
CA GLU A 588 24.50 11.08 15.76
C GLU A 588 24.62 11.19 17.28
N LEU A 589 23.51 11.41 17.99
CA LEU A 589 23.46 11.42 19.45
C LEU A 589 23.95 10.08 20.01
N LYS A 590 23.45 8.98 19.46
CA LYS A 590 23.84 7.64 19.84
C LYS A 590 25.34 7.41 19.67
N HIS A 591 25.89 7.79 18.52
CA HIS A 591 27.32 7.65 18.22
C HIS A 591 28.18 8.41 19.25
N ARG A 592 27.79 9.63 19.62
CA ARG A 592 28.48 10.41 20.67
C ARG A 592 28.48 9.68 22.01
N ILE A 593 27.35 9.09 22.41
CA ILE A 593 27.24 8.34 23.66
C ILE A 593 28.13 7.09 23.61
N GLU A 594 28.15 6.36 22.49
CA GLU A 594 29.03 5.20 22.29
C GLU A 594 30.51 5.58 22.37
N ALA A 595 30.91 6.72 21.77
CA ALA A 595 32.27 7.23 21.85
C ALA A 595 32.64 7.66 23.29
N ILE A 596 31.72 8.28 24.04
CA ILE A 596 31.92 8.62 25.47
C ILE A 596 32.13 7.35 26.30
N VAL A 597 31.34 6.29 26.08
CA VAL A 597 31.50 5.02 26.80
C VAL A 597 32.84 4.35 26.44
N SER A 598 33.21 4.35 25.16
CA SER A 598 34.49 3.84 24.66
C SER A 598 35.69 4.55 25.33
N PHE A 599 35.66 5.88 25.36
CA PHE A 599 36.68 6.70 26.01
C PHE A 599 36.74 6.41 27.52
N SER A 600 35.57 6.37 28.17
CA SER A 600 35.46 6.18 29.62
C SER A 600 36.05 4.85 30.09
N ASP A 601 35.83 3.75 29.35
CA ASP A 601 36.40 2.43 29.70
C ASP A 601 37.94 2.46 29.69
N SER A 602 38.52 3.04 28.63
CA SER A 602 39.97 3.16 28.48
C SER A 602 40.57 4.10 29.53
N PHE A 603 39.92 5.23 29.78
CA PHE A 603 40.33 6.24 30.75
C PHE A 603 40.30 5.70 32.18
N VAL A 604 39.20 5.07 32.59
CA VAL A 604 39.05 4.49 33.94
C VAL A 604 40.06 3.36 34.16
N SER A 605 40.36 2.55 33.14
CA SER A 605 41.40 1.52 33.23
C SER A 605 42.79 2.11 33.54
N LYS A 606 43.16 3.24 32.90
CA LYS A 606 44.42 3.95 33.20
C LYS A 606 44.41 4.54 34.60
N LEU A 607 43.29 5.16 34.99
CA LEU A 607 43.10 5.75 36.32
C LEU A 607 43.26 4.71 37.44
N GLN A 608 42.65 3.53 37.27
CA GLN A 608 42.77 2.42 38.23
C GLN A 608 44.20 1.89 38.33
N TYR A 609 44.90 1.77 37.20
CA TYR A 609 46.30 1.38 37.19
C TYR A 609 47.17 2.38 37.95
N ASN A 610 46.98 3.68 37.70
CA ASN A 610 47.67 4.75 38.41
C ASN A 610 47.34 4.75 39.91
N GLN A 611 46.06 4.60 40.28
CA GLN A 611 45.63 4.55 41.67
C GLN A 611 46.29 3.38 42.42
N LYS A 612 46.36 2.20 41.79
CA LYS A 612 47.08 1.03 42.33
C LYS A 612 48.58 1.29 42.48
N PHE A 613 49.20 1.94 41.49
CA PHE A 613 50.61 2.32 41.54
C PHE A 613 50.89 3.25 42.73
N ARG A 614 50.12 4.33 42.88
CA ARG A 614 50.25 5.29 44.01
C ARG A 614 49.99 4.64 45.36
N TYR A 615 49.04 3.71 45.44
CA TYR A 615 48.79 2.94 46.66
C TYR A 615 50.02 2.09 47.06
N ASN A 616 50.61 1.38 46.09
CA ASN A 616 51.80 0.56 46.36
C ASN A 616 53.01 1.40 46.78
N GLU A 617 53.24 2.56 46.16
CA GLU A 617 54.29 3.49 46.58
C GLU A 617 54.08 3.97 48.02
N LEU A 618 52.83 4.31 48.38
CA LEU A 618 52.49 4.72 49.74
C LEU A 618 52.75 3.62 50.76
N MET A 619 52.48 2.36 50.42
CA MET A 619 52.71 1.21 51.32
C MET A 619 54.21 0.90 51.51
N LEU A 620 55.07 1.29 50.57
CA LEU A 620 56.52 1.09 50.64
C LEU A 620 57.29 2.28 51.24
N ALA A 621 56.64 3.44 51.40
CA ALA A 621 57.26 4.66 51.90
C ALA A 621 57.48 4.64 53.43
N LEU A 622 58.72 4.41 53.88
CA LEU A 622 59.08 4.25 55.29
C LEU A 622 59.20 5.57 56.09
N ASN A 623 59.40 6.72 55.43
CA ASN A 623 59.76 8.00 56.07
C ASN A 623 58.75 9.14 55.84
N MET A 624 57.45 8.90 55.95
CA MET A 624 56.41 9.94 55.81
C MET A 624 55.93 10.49 57.16
N SER A 625 55.62 11.80 57.21
CA SER A 625 55.01 12.42 58.38
C SER A 625 53.53 12.03 58.52
N ALA A 626 53.00 12.01 59.76
CA ALA A 626 51.59 11.65 60.01
C ALA A 626 50.59 12.53 59.23
N ALA A 627 50.90 13.81 59.03
CA ALA A 627 50.07 14.73 58.26
C ALA A 627 50.02 14.38 56.75
N ILE A 628 51.18 14.04 56.17
CA ILE A 628 51.28 13.61 54.75
C ILE A 628 50.59 12.27 54.56
N THR A 629 50.76 11.33 55.49
CA THR A 629 50.09 10.02 55.46
C THR A 629 48.57 10.19 55.55
N ALA A 630 48.05 11.03 56.45
CA ALA A 630 46.61 11.28 56.57
C ALA A 630 46.02 11.89 55.29
N LYS A 631 46.74 12.84 54.65
CA LYS A 631 46.33 13.46 53.37
C LYS A 631 46.31 12.44 52.24
N LYS A 632 47.38 11.68 52.04
CA LYS A 632 47.49 10.69 50.93
C LYS A 632 46.56 9.48 51.10
N THR A 633 46.27 9.05 52.32
CA THR A 633 45.36 7.92 52.59
C THR A 633 43.88 8.32 52.59
N LYS A 634 43.54 9.60 52.45
CA LYS A 634 42.15 10.07 52.40
C LYS A 634 41.42 9.50 51.18
N GLU A 635 42.05 9.56 50.01
CA GLU A 635 41.51 9.03 48.75
C GLU A 635 41.14 7.55 48.89
N PHE A 636 42.09 6.70 49.31
CA PHE A 636 41.90 5.24 49.40
C PHE A 636 40.89 4.80 50.46
N ARG A 637 40.46 5.71 51.34
CA ARG A 637 39.47 5.46 52.40
C ARG A 637 38.09 6.03 52.08
N SER A 638 37.97 6.87 51.05
CA SER A 638 36.70 7.45 50.60
C SER A 638 35.87 6.47 49.77
N PRO A 639 34.53 6.61 49.70
CA PRO A 639 33.69 5.85 48.78
C PRO A 639 34.04 6.10 47.30
N PRO A 640 33.76 5.16 46.37
CA PRO A 640 34.16 5.27 44.96
C PRO A 640 33.70 6.55 44.26
N GLN A 641 32.49 7.03 44.56
CA GLN A 641 31.98 8.29 43.98
C GLN A 641 32.82 9.50 44.40
N GLU A 642 33.21 9.56 45.67
CA GLU A 642 34.06 10.64 46.19
C GLU A 642 35.49 10.51 45.66
N GLN A 643 36.00 9.28 45.48
CA GLN A 643 37.31 9.05 44.87
C GLN A 643 37.37 9.63 43.46
N ILE A 644 36.37 9.34 42.62
CA ILE A 644 36.29 9.89 41.27
C ILE A 644 36.17 11.42 41.29
N ASN A 645 35.33 11.98 42.16
CA ASN A 645 35.22 13.44 42.30
C ASN A 645 36.55 14.09 42.71
N MET A 646 37.33 13.46 43.59
CA MET A 646 38.67 13.95 43.96
C MET A 646 39.67 13.83 42.81
N LEU A 647 39.59 12.77 42.00
CA LEU A 647 40.49 12.52 40.87
C LEU A 647 40.18 13.38 39.63
N LEU A 648 38.92 13.77 39.43
CA LEU A 648 38.47 14.60 38.30
C LEU A 648 38.44 16.10 38.63
N ASN A 649 38.78 16.51 39.85
CA ASN A 649 38.78 17.91 40.23
C ASN A 649 40.15 18.57 39.96
N PHE A 650 40.38 18.96 38.70
CA PHE A 650 41.64 19.58 38.25
C PHE A 650 41.86 21.01 38.79
N SER A 651 40.85 21.63 39.40
CA SER A 651 40.95 22.97 39.99
C SER A 651 41.83 23.06 41.25
N THR A 652 42.37 21.94 41.74
CA THR A 652 43.22 21.88 42.94
C THR A 652 44.72 22.09 42.69
N GLY A 653 45.14 22.35 41.44
CA GLY A 653 46.53 22.68 41.12
C GLY A 653 47.52 21.60 41.60
N GLU A 654 48.54 21.98 42.38
CA GLU A 654 49.58 21.09 42.93
C GLU A 654 49.06 19.97 43.86
N ASP A 655 47.81 20.04 44.31
CA ASP A 655 47.18 19.04 45.20
C ASP A 655 46.33 17.98 44.46
N CYS A 656 46.28 18.02 43.12
CA CYS A 656 45.54 17.04 42.33
C CYS A 656 46.25 15.65 42.36
N PRO A 657 45.56 14.57 42.76
CA PRO A 657 46.16 13.23 42.78
C PRO A 657 46.30 12.58 41.39
N CYS A 658 45.74 13.19 40.34
CA CYS A 658 45.77 12.67 38.97
C CYS A 658 47.02 13.15 38.20
N PRO A 659 47.77 12.28 37.52
CA PRO A 659 48.90 12.67 36.67
C PRO A 659 48.53 13.60 35.51
N GLU A 660 49.46 14.49 35.10
CA GLU A 660 49.25 15.47 34.00
C GLU A 660 48.93 14.80 32.65
N ASP A 661 49.57 13.68 32.32
CA ASP A 661 49.32 12.91 31.08
C ASP A 661 47.88 12.41 30.97
N ILE A 662 47.31 11.93 32.08
CA ILE A 662 45.90 11.47 32.12
C ILE A 662 44.94 12.68 32.07
N GLN A 663 45.32 13.81 32.68
CA GLN A 663 44.52 15.03 32.59
C GLN A 663 44.44 15.55 31.14
N GLU A 664 45.58 15.60 30.44
CA GLU A 664 45.66 16.02 29.04
C GLU A 664 44.77 15.17 28.12
N GLU A 665 44.73 13.85 28.31
CA GLU A 665 43.83 12.96 27.54
C GLU A 665 42.34 13.32 27.71
N LEU A 666 41.92 13.68 28.93
CA LEU A 666 40.54 14.07 29.21
C LEU A 666 40.21 15.45 28.63
N TYR A 667 41.13 16.41 28.74
CA TYR A 667 40.97 17.72 28.12
C TYR A 667 40.91 17.63 26.59
N ALA A 668 41.77 16.80 25.99
CA ALA A 668 41.77 16.54 24.54
C ALA A 668 40.41 15.98 24.09
N PHE A 669 39.90 14.94 24.76
CA PHE A 669 38.60 14.38 24.44
C PHE A 669 37.44 15.35 24.69
N HIS A 670 37.50 16.16 25.75
CA HIS A 670 36.48 17.18 26.04
C HIS A 670 36.42 18.24 24.92
N ASN A 671 37.58 18.69 24.45
CA ASN A 671 37.67 19.65 23.35
C ASN A 671 37.16 19.04 22.03
N GLU A 672 37.50 17.78 21.75
CA GLU A 672 36.97 17.04 20.60
C GLU A 672 35.44 16.87 20.68
N LEU A 673 34.90 16.57 21.86
CA LEU A 673 33.46 16.46 22.06
C LEU A 673 32.77 17.81 21.88
N ARG A 674 33.35 18.91 22.38
CA ARG A 674 32.84 20.28 22.20
C ARG A 674 32.81 20.66 20.72
N LEU A 675 33.91 20.40 20.01
CA LEU A 675 34.05 20.59 18.56
C LEU A 675 32.99 19.78 17.82
N HIS A 676 32.88 18.48 18.11
CA HIS A 676 31.88 17.62 17.49
C HIS A 676 30.45 18.10 17.82
N CYS A 677 30.22 18.71 18.98
CA CYS A 677 28.91 19.29 19.32
C CYS A 677 28.54 20.54 18.52
N GLY A 678 29.49 21.18 17.83
CA GLY A 678 29.30 22.45 17.16
C GLY A 678 29.30 23.63 18.13
N ILE A 679 29.86 23.47 19.32
CA ILE A 679 30.02 24.58 20.28
C ILE A 679 31.33 25.29 19.90
N PRO A 680 31.29 26.56 19.47
CA PRO A 680 32.50 27.29 19.10
C PRO A 680 33.45 27.30 20.29
N MET A 681 34.74 27.08 20.03
CA MET A 681 35.75 27.38 21.05
C MET A 681 35.73 28.88 21.24
N GLU A 682 35.46 29.33 22.46
CA GLU A 682 35.76 30.72 22.79
C GLU A 682 37.28 30.79 22.73
N GLU A 683 37.82 31.51 21.74
CA GLU A 683 39.19 31.99 21.84
C GLU A 683 39.23 32.77 23.16
N GLU A 684 40.04 32.31 24.12
CA GLU A 684 40.39 33.15 25.25
C GLU A 684 40.91 34.45 24.60
N GLU A 685 40.19 35.57 24.79
CA GLU A 685 40.69 36.88 24.39
C GLU A 685 42.03 37.06 25.10
N ASP A 686 43.12 36.79 24.37
CA ASP A 686 44.48 37.01 24.81
C ASP A 686 44.56 38.42 25.40
N ASP A 687 44.83 38.46 26.70
CA ASP A 687 45.24 39.59 27.52
C ASP A 687 44.80 40.99 27.03
N GLN A 688 43.78 41.56 27.67
CA GLN A 688 43.58 43.01 27.64
C GLN A 688 44.88 43.72 28.02
N ASP A 689 45.56 44.31 27.04
CA ASP A 689 46.83 45.01 27.21
C ASP A 689 46.67 46.14 28.27
N THR A 690 47.13 45.87 29.50
CA THR A 690 47.01 46.78 30.66
C THR A 690 47.98 47.97 30.58
N SER A 691 48.73 48.08 29.48
CA SER A 691 49.61 49.20 29.16
C SER A 691 48.87 50.55 29.09
N ILE A 692 49.49 51.60 29.63
CA ILE A 692 49.01 53.00 29.56
C ILE A 692 48.78 53.43 28.10
N LYS A 693 49.55 52.85 27.16
CA LYS A 693 49.41 53.09 25.72
C LYS A 693 48.10 52.53 25.16
N GLY A 694 47.68 51.34 25.62
CA GLY A 694 46.41 50.71 25.25
C GLY A 694 45.20 51.48 25.77
N ARG A 695 45.27 51.97 27.01
CA ARG A 695 44.21 52.82 27.61
C ARG A 695 44.05 54.17 26.92
N LEU A 696 45.14 54.78 26.43
CA LEU A 696 45.08 56.06 25.70
C LEU A 696 44.49 55.89 24.30
N LEU A 697 44.80 54.79 23.61
CA LEU A 697 44.23 54.44 22.31
C LEU A 697 42.72 54.17 22.39
N ALA A 698 42.26 53.45 23.40
CA ALA A 698 40.83 53.21 23.63
C ALA A 698 40.03 54.52 23.87
N LEU A 699 40.64 55.50 24.54
CA LEU A 699 40.06 56.83 24.77
C LEU A 699 40.00 57.68 23.49
N VAL A 700 41.04 57.59 22.64
CA VAL A 700 41.07 58.25 21.33
C VAL A 700 40.01 57.67 20.39
N TYR A 701 39.81 56.35 20.39
CA TYR A 701 38.75 55.71 19.59
C TYR A 701 37.33 56.06 20.07
N LYS A 702 37.12 56.26 21.38
CA LYS A 702 35.84 56.76 21.93
C LYS A 702 35.52 58.22 21.57
N ILE A 703 36.53 59.06 21.36
CA ILE A 703 36.35 60.50 21.07
C ILE A 703 36.26 60.78 19.57
N LYS A 704 37.01 60.05 18.72
CA LYS A 704 37.04 60.31 17.27
C LYS A 704 36.17 59.38 16.43
N GLY A 705 35.57 58.33 17.01
CA GLY A 705 34.90 57.27 16.26
C GLY A 705 35.91 56.38 15.53
N GLN A 706 35.60 55.09 15.39
CA GLN A 706 36.43 54.17 14.61
C GLN A 706 36.48 54.62 13.15
N PRO A 707 37.65 54.62 12.48
CA PRO A 707 37.68 54.77 11.04
C PRO A 707 37.02 53.53 10.42
N LEU A 708 35.96 53.77 9.63
CA LEU A 708 35.34 52.75 8.79
C LEU A 708 36.43 52.14 7.91
N LYS A 709 36.77 50.87 8.19
CA LYS A 709 37.49 50.05 7.21
C LYS A 709 36.49 49.74 6.10
N THR A 710 36.92 50.05 4.88
CA THR A 710 36.29 49.65 3.64
C THR A 710 36.05 48.14 3.67
N GLU A 711 34.81 47.73 3.43
CA GLU A 711 34.44 46.33 3.23
C GLU A 711 35.25 45.78 2.04
N GLU A 712 36.24 44.94 2.33
CA GLU A 712 36.66 43.93 1.37
C GLU A 712 35.62 42.81 1.43
N GLU A 713 35.02 42.49 0.29
CA GLU A 713 34.13 41.34 0.13
C GLU A 713 34.83 40.08 0.66
N PRO A 714 34.20 39.31 1.56
CA PRO A 714 34.72 37.99 1.86
C PRO A 714 34.49 37.12 0.62
N THR A 715 35.57 36.71 -0.03
CA THR A 715 35.58 35.52 -0.87
C THR A 715 34.88 34.39 -0.10
N GLU A 716 33.77 33.89 -0.64
CA GLU A 716 33.11 32.68 -0.19
C GLU A 716 34.12 31.53 -0.25
N GLN A 717 34.78 31.26 0.89
CA GLN A 717 35.30 29.93 1.15
C GLN A 717 34.10 29.14 1.68
N GLU A 718 33.60 28.20 0.89
CA GLU A 718 32.65 27.18 1.32
C GLU A 718 33.26 26.42 2.51
N GLN A 719 32.93 26.87 3.73
CA GLN A 719 33.05 26.02 4.90
C GLN A 719 31.97 24.95 4.79
N GLN A 720 32.37 23.70 4.60
CA GLN A 720 31.49 22.54 4.67
C GLN A 720 30.66 22.59 5.96
N ALA A 721 29.36 22.77 5.79
CA ALA A 721 28.40 22.89 6.87
C ALA A 721 28.14 21.50 7.50
N PRO A 722 28.35 21.28 8.81
CA PRO A 722 27.99 20.03 9.45
C PRO A 722 26.48 19.75 9.38
N CYS A 723 26.07 18.48 9.57
CA CYS A 723 24.66 18.03 9.57
C CYS A 723 23.73 18.86 10.47
N LYS A 724 24.27 19.37 11.58
CA LYS A 724 23.56 20.29 12.49
C LYS A 724 23.29 21.65 11.87
N THR A 725 24.24 22.18 11.11
CA THR A 725 24.11 23.46 10.43
C THR A 725 23.13 23.33 9.26
N ILE A 726 23.07 22.18 8.58
CA ILE A 726 22.10 21.93 7.50
C ILE A 726 20.68 21.91 8.03
N THR A 727 20.42 21.18 9.13
CA THR A 727 19.08 21.19 9.75
C THR A 727 18.69 22.56 10.29
N SER A 728 19.62 23.31 10.89
CA SER A 728 19.31 24.69 11.31
C SER A 728 19.12 25.64 10.14
N THR A 729 19.91 25.52 9.06
CA THR A 729 19.82 26.39 7.87
C THR A 729 18.56 26.10 7.07
N THR A 730 18.28 24.83 6.74
CA THR A 730 17.04 24.41 6.06
C THR A 730 15.76 24.72 6.84
N MET A 731 15.81 24.70 8.18
CA MET A 731 14.66 25.12 9.01
C MET A 731 14.55 26.64 9.18
N SER A 732 15.65 27.39 8.94
CA SER A 732 15.71 28.85 9.07
C SER A 732 15.46 29.62 7.78
N GLU A 733 15.55 28.97 6.62
CA GLU A 733 15.21 29.60 5.34
C GLU A 733 13.73 30.02 5.35
N PRO A 734 13.42 31.34 5.24
CA PRO A 734 12.05 31.78 5.14
C PRO A 734 11.48 31.23 3.83
N ALA A 735 10.30 30.61 3.91
CA ALA A 735 9.56 30.16 2.74
C ALA A 735 9.31 31.36 1.81
N ILE A 736 10.17 31.53 0.80
CA ILE A 736 9.95 32.48 -0.29
C ILE A 736 8.88 31.83 -1.19
N THR A 737 7.63 32.21 -0.91
CA THR A 737 6.39 32.17 -1.72
C THR A 737 6.30 31.20 -2.89
#